data_AF-E0RVG4-F1
#
_entry.id   AF-E0RVG4-F1
#
_cell.length_a   1.000
_cell.length_b   1.000
_cell.length_c   1.000
_cell.angle_alpha   90.00
_cell.angle_beta   90.00
_cell.angle_gamma   90.00
#
_symmetry.space_group_name_H-M   'P 1'
#
loop_
_entity.id
_entity.type
_entity.pdbx_description
1 polymer ?
#
loop_
_entity_poly.entity_id
_entity_poly.type
_entity_poly.pdbx_seq_one_letter_code
_entity_poly.pdbx_strand_id
1 'polypeptide(L)'
;MDLSKEASLVFQNAIAYANKYKYEYVTPEMILLMILDDDVFAEAFEECGGNLTILSSNLQKYVSEYVDKIDNKEILLSTGTNFVLNFAGQSAYSSGSDMIHVRHLVHAIWNLENSYAVYYMEQQDITEADVLQQMAIIEDENAAEAISEDIDGSIKTKEDKAGLSLYAPCLNDVLTDANPLIGREKELERTIQILCRKDKNNPLHIGETGVGKTAITYGLVQRLKSGDVPDAIKGAKVFSLDLGGMLAGTQYRGDFEKRFKKVLTEIGKEEKPIIYIDEIHNLAGAGAVGEGSFDASNMLKPYLTDGHIRFIGATTFEEYKKYFEKNKGLVRRFQNVEIKEPTEEETVEILNGLKAKYEKYHGVKYAKGLMEYAAHMSAKFINERYLPDKAIDLIDEAGSYRKLHPLSQKTQTVDKTVINEILTGVCRVPIETVDTDDAAGLETLEERIKTRIFGQDEAVSQVVNAVKFSKAGLIEDGKPLASLLFVGPTGVGKTEIARTLADELGVKLIRFDMSEYGEKHAVAKLIGSPAGYVGYEEGGILTEAIRKNPSCVLLLDEIEKAHADIYNVLLQVMDYATLTDNQGRKADFRNVVVIMTSNAGANRLGKSGIGFISESMDESVLTEAVKNTFQPEFRNRLNKIVVFNSMDDDMASMVVEKKLKELSEQLQAKKITLSADKKAKTLLKTKGVSQEFGAREIDRVIRNDVKPLFVDEILFGKLKNGGKIKLTTRNKDFVIETSKK
;
A
#
# COMPACT_ATOMS: atom_id res chain seq x y z
N MET A 1 -12.74 6.50 36.64
CA MET A 1 -13.70 7.01 35.66
C MET A 1 -15.00 7.19 36.40
N ASP A 2 -15.63 8.35 36.28
CA ASP A 2 -16.82 8.67 37.06
C ASP A 2 -18.08 8.05 36.42
N LEU A 3 -19.10 7.77 37.24
CA LEU A 3 -20.40 7.27 36.77
C LEU A 3 -21.23 8.43 36.22
N SER A 4 -22.02 8.18 35.16
CA SER A 4 -23.07 9.12 34.73
C SER A 4 -24.11 9.33 35.83
N LYS A 5 -24.98 10.35 35.72
CA LYS A 5 -26.01 10.60 36.73
C LYS A 5 -26.95 9.41 36.89
N GLU A 6 -27.34 8.82 35.77
CA GLU A 6 -28.24 7.67 35.63
C GLU A 6 -27.58 6.43 36.23
N ALA A 7 -26.32 6.14 35.85
CA ALA A 7 -25.55 5.03 36.40
C ALA A 7 -25.30 5.21 37.91
N SER A 8 -25.05 6.43 38.39
CA SER A 8 -24.91 6.72 39.82
C SER A 8 -26.21 6.45 40.58
N LEU A 9 -27.36 6.82 40.00
CA LEU A 9 -28.68 6.58 40.58
C LEU A 9 -28.98 5.08 40.70
N VAL A 10 -28.66 4.27 39.68
CA VAL A 10 -28.78 2.81 39.72
C VAL A 10 -28.04 2.21 40.93
N PHE A 11 -26.78 2.60 41.15
CA PHE A 11 -26.01 2.10 42.29
C PHE A 11 -26.55 2.59 43.64
N GLN A 12 -26.95 3.85 43.73
CA GLN A 12 -27.54 4.40 44.96
C GLN A 12 -28.83 3.68 45.32
N ASN A 13 -29.69 3.41 44.34
CA ASN A 13 -30.93 2.68 44.52
C ASN A 13 -30.67 1.22 44.91
N ALA A 14 -29.65 0.56 44.34
CA ALA A 14 -29.29 -0.80 44.69
C ALA A 14 -28.79 -0.90 46.15
N ILE A 15 -27.97 0.07 46.59
CA ILE A 15 -27.50 0.17 47.98
C ILE A 15 -28.67 0.46 48.93
N ALA A 16 -29.58 1.37 48.55
CA ALA A 16 -30.76 1.69 49.34
C ALA A 16 -31.71 0.48 49.46
N TYR A 17 -31.88 -0.27 48.37
CA TYR A 17 -32.67 -1.50 48.33
C TYR A 17 -32.06 -2.57 49.27
N ALA A 18 -30.75 -2.80 49.18
CA ALA A 18 -30.05 -3.72 50.06
C ALA A 18 -30.19 -3.32 51.55
N ASN A 19 -30.07 -2.02 51.87
CA ASN A 19 -30.23 -1.48 53.23
C ASN A 19 -31.65 -1.65 53.77
N LYS A 20 -32.65 -1.33 52.95
CA LYS A 20 -34.07 -1.42 53.35
C LYS A 20 -34.47 -2.85 53.72
N TYR A 21 -33.98 -3.83 52.99
CA TYR A 21 -34.31 -5.25 53.19
C TYR A 21 -33.26 -6.04 53.96
N LYS A 22 -32.21 -5.36 54.44
CA LYS A 22 -31.11 -5.89 55.26
C LYS A 22 -30.30 -7.01 54.59
N TYR A 23 -30.08 -6.92 53.28
CA TYR A 23 -29.25 -7.89 52.56
C TYR A 23 -27.76 -7.67 52.85
N GLU A 24 -26.98 -8.76 52.90
CA GLU A 24 -25.55 -8.72 53.22
C GLU A 24 -24.72 -8.05 52.13
N TYR A 25 -25.08 -8.29 50.86
CA TYR A 25 -24.35 -7.81 49.70
C TYR A 25 -25.25 -7.10 48.71
N VAL A 26 -24.70 -6.10 48.01
CA VAL A 26 -25.23 -5.65 46.72
C VAL A 26 -24.71 -6.60 45.65
N THR A 27 -25.61 -7.27 44.93
CA THR A 27 -25.27 -8.23 43.88
C THR A 27 -25.57 -7.67 42.48
N PRO A 28 -25.01 -8.27 41.40
CA PRO A 28 -25.33 -7.88 40.02
C PRO A 28 -26.82 -7.96 39.69
N GLU A 29 -27.55 -8.91 40.28
CA GLU A 29 -29.00 -9.06 40.12
C GLU A 29 -29.77 -7.89 40.74
N MET A 30 -29.29 -7.34 41.86
CA MET A 30 -29.85 -6.11 42.41
C MET A 30 -29.55 -4.90 41.53
N ILE A 31 -28.38 -4.85 40.90
CA ILE A 31 -28.03 -3.78 39.96
C ILE A 31 -28.95 -3.85 38.74
N LEU A 32 -29.08 -5.04 38.13
CA LEU A 32 -29.99 -5.22 37.01
C LEU A 32 -31.43 -4.88 37.39
N LEU A 33 -31.87 -5.25 38.61
CA LEU A 33 -33.20 -4.91 39.12
C LEU A 33 -33.43 -3.39 39.15
N MET A 34 -32.41 -2.59 39.47
CA MET A 34 -32.51 -1.13 39.43
C MET A 34 -32.35 -0.55 38.02
N ILE A 35 -31.64 -1.25 37.13
CA ILE A 35 -31.54 -0.88 35.70
C ILE A 35 -32.90 -1.04 34.99
N LEU A 36 -33.81 -1.89 35.49
CA LEU A 36 -35.16 -2.00 34.94
C LEU A 36 -35.97 -0.69 35.01
N ASP A 37 -35.58 0.24 35.90
CA ASP A 37 -36.19 1.56 36.03
C ASP A 37 -35.53 2.62 35.11
N ASP A 38 -34.50 2.25 34.33
CA ASP A 38 -33.90 3.10 33.31
C ASP A 38 -34.74 3.02 32.02
N ASP A 39 -35.32 4.15 31.61
CA ASP A 39 -36.27 4.20 30.49
C ASP A 39 -35.69 3.62 29.19
N VAL A 40 -34.41 3.92 28.91
CA VAL A 40 -33.70 3.45 27.72
C VAL A 40 -33.52 1.93 27.76
N PHE A 41 -33.08 1.38 28.88
CA PHE A 41 -32.96 -0.07 29.01
C PHE A 41 -34.33 -0.77 28.96
N ALA A 42 -35.33 -0.22 29.65
CA ALA A 42 -36.67 -0.79 29.72
C ALA A 42 -37.29 -0.92 28.33
N GLU A 43 -37.26 0.15 27.55
CA GLU A 43 -37.77 0.17 26.18
C GLU A 43 -36.97 -0.79 25.27
N ALA A 44 -35.63 -0.72 25.31
CA ALA A 44 -34.76 -1.61 24.53
C ALA A 44 -35.05 -3.10 24.82
N PHE A 45 -35.22 -3.44 26.08
CA PHE A 45 -35.45 -4.82 26.50
C PHE A 45 -36.82 -5.34 26.04
N GLU A 46 -37.86 -4.51 26.08
CA GLU A 46 -39.20 -4.87 25.57
C GLU A 46 -39.24 -4.96 24.04
N GLU A 47 -38.54 -4.09 23.32
CA GLU A 47 -38.41 -4.16 21.86
C GLU A 47 -37.69 -5.42 21.39
N CYS A 48 -36.73 -5.90 22.17
CA CYS A 48 -36.09 -7.21 21.96
C CYS A 48 -37.02 -8.40 22.26
N GLY A 49 -38.27 -8.17 22.65
CA GLY A 49 -39.25 -9.21 22.98
C GLY A 49 -39.22 -9.64 24.45
N GLY A 50 -38.46 -8.94 25.28
CA GLY A 50 -38.38 -9.19 26.72
C GLY A 50 -39.60 -8.73 27.49
N ASN A 51 -39.80 -9.36 28.65
CA ASN A 51 -40.85 -9.00 29.58
C ASN A 51 -40.23 -8.53 30.91
N LEU A 52 -40.26 -7.21 31.14
CA LEU A 52 -39.71 -6.59 32.35
C LEU A 52 -40.39 -7.09 33.62
N THR A 53 -41.68 -7.41 33.57
CA THR A 53 -42.42 -7.92 34.75
C THR A 53 -41.93 -9.30 35.16
N ILE A 54 -41.67 -10.18 34.18
CA ILE A 54 -41.12 -11.52 34.43
C ILE A 54 -39.67 -11.40 34.93
N LEU A 55 -38.84 -10.56 34.30
CA LEU A 55 -37.45 -10.34 34.71
C LEU A 55 -37.36 -9.79 36.14
N SER A 56 -38.15 -8.75 36.45
CA SER A 56 -38.21 -8.14 37.77
C SER A 56 -38.62 -9.15 38.85
N SER A 57 -39.66 -9.95 38.60
CA SER A 57 -40.11 -11.00 39.51
C SER A 57 -39.04 -12.05 39.78
N ASN A 58 -38.34 -12.50 38.73
CA ASN A 58 -37.26 -13.49 38.85
C ASN A 58 -36.06 -12.94 39.62
N LEU A 59 -35.64 -11.69 39.36
CA LEU A 59 -34.56 -11.03 40.08
C LEU A 59 -34.92 -10.79 41.56
N GLN A 60 -36.14 -10.34 41.86
CA GLN A 60 -36.61 -10.19 43.25
C GLN A 60 -36.64 -11.53 43.98
N LYS A 61 -37.11 -12.59 43.32
CA LYS A 61 -37.11 -13.94 43.87
C LYS A 61 -35.69 -14.40 44.18
N TYR A 62 -34.77 -14.26 43.23
CA TYR A 62 -33.35 -14.58 43.44
C TYR A 62 -32.79 -13.87 44.67
N VAL A 63 -32.99 -12.55 44.75
CA VAL A 63 -32.48 -11.75 45.87
C VAL A 63 -33.07 -12.22 47.20
N SER A 64 -34.35 -12.59 47.23
CA SER A 64 -35.01 -13.06 48.46
C SER A 64 -34.58 -14.46 48.91
N GLU A 65 -34.14 -15.31 47.97
CA GLU A 65 -33.89 -16.74 48.19
C GLU A 65 -32.39 -17.04 48.39
N TYR A 66 -31.51 -16.30 47.71
CA TYR A 66 -30.08 -16.58 47.66
C TYR A 66 -29.19 -15.53 48.35
N VAL A 67 -29.73 -14.35 48.71
CA VAL A 67 -28.95 -13.32 49.40
C VAL A 67 -29.30 -13.32 50.88
N ASP A 68 -28.31 -13.67 51.70
CA ASP A 68 -28.45 -13.69 53.16
C ASP A 68 -28.75 -12.29 53.73
N LYS A 69 -29.49 -12.27 54.83
CA LYS A 69 -29.82 -11.05 55.55
C LYS A 69 -28.99 -10.91 56.82
N ILE A 70 -28.45 -9.73 57.05
CA ILE A 70 -27.65 -9.41 58.23
C ILE A 70 -28.30 -8.31 59.07
N ASP A 71 -28.29 -8.47 60.40
CA ASP A 71 -28.68 -7.41 61.32
C ASP A 71 -27.45 -6.58 61.73
N ASN A 72 -27.50 -5.27 61.45
CA ASN A 72 -26.53 -4.24 61.89
C ASN A 72 -25.06 -4.44 61.46
N LYS A 73 -24.81 -4.50 60.16
CA LYS A 73 -23.47 -4.33 59.57
C LYS A 73 -23.53 -3.45 58.30
N GLU A 74 -22.41 -2.84 57.94
CA GLU A 74 -22.27 -2.13 56.67
C GLU A 74 -22.43 -3.09 55.49
N ILE A 75 -23.20 -2.67 54.49
CA ILE A 75 -23.43 -3.45 53.27
C ILE A 75 -22.20 -3.41 52.39
N LEU A 76 -21.79 -4.58 51.92
CA LEU A 76 -20.63 -4.72 51.04
C LEU A 76 -21.08 -4.94 49.59
N LEU A 77 -20.21 -4.58 48.64
CA LEU A 77 -20.39 -4.98 47.25
C LEU A 77 -19.92 -6.42 47.11
N SER A 78 -20.74 -7.26 46.45
CA SER A 78 -20.34 -8.62 46.08
C SER A 78 -19.12 -8.62 45.14
N THR A 79 -18.47 -9.78 45.01
CA THR A 79 -17.38 -9.97 44.03
C THR A 79 -17.85 -9.73 42.59
N GLY A 80 -19.05 -10.20 42.24
CA GLY A 80 -19.67 -9.95 40.93
C GLY A 80 -19.92 -8.46 40.69
N THR A 81 -20.42 -7.72 41.69
CA THR A 81 -20.61 -6.27 41.57
C THR A 81 -19.30 -5.50 41.40
N ASN A 82 -18.24 -5.91 42.11
CA ASN A 82 -16.91 -5.32 41.91
C ASN A 82 -16.38 -5.61 40.50
N PHE A 83 -16.65 -6.79 39.93
CA PHE A 83 -16.33 -7.09 38.54
C PHE A 83 -17.09 -6.18 37.58
N VAL A 84 -18.42 -6.03 37.75
CA VAL A 84 -19.27 -5.17 36.92
C VAL A 84 -18.73 -3.73 36.88
N LEU A 85 -18.37 -3.15 38.03
CA LEU A 85 -17.81 -1.80 38.11
C LEU A 85 -16.48 -1.66 37.35
N ASN A 86 -15.55 -2.60 37.56
CA ASN A 86 -14.24 -2.55 36.91
C ASN A 86 -14.34 -2.77 35.40
N PHE A 87 -15.16 -3.72 34.97
CA PHE A 87 -15.35 -4.05 33.56
C PHE A 87 -16.11 -2.95 32.82
N ALA A 88 -17.15 -2.36 33.43
CA ALA A 88 -17.85 -1.22 32.86
C ALA A 88 -16.93 0.00 32.66
N GLY A 89 -15.99 0.22 33.60
CA GLY A 89 -14.95 1.25 33.45
C GLY A 89 -14.00 0.99 32.28
N GLN A 90 -13.60 -0.27 32.06
CA GLN A 90 -12.77 -0.64 30.91
C GLN A 90 -13.55 -0.52 29.59
N SER A 91 -14.83 -0.89 29.60
CA SER A 91 -15.72 -0.79 28.44
C SER A 91 -15.90 0.67 28.02
N ALA A 92 -16.19 1.56 28.97
CA ALA A 92 -16.30 2.99 28.72
C ALA A 92 -15.01 3.60 28.18
N TYR A 93 -13.85 3.20 28.72
CA TYR A 93 -12.56 3.65 28.18
C TYR A 93 -12.33 3.15 26.74
N SER A 94 -12.71 1.92 26.42
CA SER A 94 -12.54 1.33 25.09
C SER A 94 -13.50 1.92 24.05
N SER A 95 -14.69 2.37 24.47
CA SER A 95 -15.65 3.08 23.62
C SER A 95 -15.35 4.57 23.46
N GLY A 96 -14.29 5.08 24.11
CA GLY A 96 -13.91 6.50 24.07
C GLY A 96 -14.83 7.40 24.89
N SER A 97 -15.60 6.84 25.82
CA SER A 97 -16.51 7.59 26.69
C SER A 97 -15.78 8.13 27.93
N ASP A 98 -16.05 9.39 28.29
CA ASP A 98 -15.47 10.04 29.47
C ASP A 98 -16.11 9.57 30.80
N MET A 99 -17.27 8.91 30.73
CA MET A 99 -18.06 8.47 31.89
C MET A 99 -18.65 7.06 31.72
N ILE A 100 -18.92 6.39 32.83
CA ILE A 100 -19.59 5.08 32.84
C ILE A 100 -21.10 5.28 32.81
N HIS A 101 -21.70 5.10 31.63
CA HIS A 101 -23.15 5.04 31.39
C HIS A 101 -23.78 3.66 31.69
N VAL A 102 -25.13 3.61 31.76
CA VAL A 102 -25.92 2.39 32.04
C VAL A 102 -25.64 1.27 31.03
N ARG A 103 -25.50 1.56 29.74
CA ARG A 103 -25.10 0.56 28.71
C ARG A 103 -23.80 -0.17 29.04
N HIS A 104 -22.82 0.50 29.66
CA HIS A 104 -21.57 -0.15 30.06
C HIS A 104 -21.77 -1.09 31.26
N LEU A 105 -22.72 -0.78 32.14
CA LEU A 105 -23.12 -1.67 33.24
C LEU A 105 -23.84 -2.91 32.70
N VAL A 106 -24.75 -2.73 31.74
CA VAL A 106 -25.47 -3.84 31.07
C VAL A 106 -24.48 -4.78 30.39
N HIS A 107 -23.55 -4.22 29.60
CA HIS A 107 -22.47 -4.97 28.97
C HIS A 107 -21.62 -5.73 30.02
N ALA A 108 -21.27 -5.07 31.12
CA ALA A 108 -20.49 -5.69 32.18
C ALA A 108 -21.24 -6.81 32.93
N ILE A 109 -22.57 -6.71 33.08
CA ILE A 109 -23.40 -7.77 33.67
C ILE A 109 -23.41 -8.99 32.76
N TRP A 110 -23.53 -8.82 31.44
CA TRP A 110 -23.52 -9.93 30.48
C TRP A 110 -22.20 -10.69 30.44
N ASN A 111 -21.09 -10.02 30.79
CA ASN A 111 -19.76 -10.60 30.83
C ASN A 111 -19.42 -11.29 32.17
N LEU A 112 -20.39 -11.43 33.09
CA LEU A 112 -20.20 -12.21 34.32
C LEU A 112 -20.28 -13.71 34.05
N GLU A 113 -19.26 -14.45 34.46
CA GLU A 113 -19.28 -15.91 34.47
C GLU A 113 -20.27 -16.42 35.54
N ASN A 114 -21.31 -17.15 35.12
CA ASN A 114 -22.32 -17.79 35.99
C ASN A 114 -23.16 -16.79 36.81
N SER A 115 -23.83 -15.85 36.14
CA SER A 115 -24.72 -14.86 36.76
C SER A 115 -26.20 -15.19 36.55
N TYR A 116 -27.00 -15.09 37.61
CA TYR A 116 -28.46 -15.28 37.49
C TYR A 116 -29.11 -14.11 36.74
N ALA A 117 -28.50 -12.92 36.78
CA ALA A 117 -28.94 -11.78 35.98
C ALA A 117 -28.90 -12.12 34.49
N VAL A 118 -27.79 -12.70 34.02
CA VAL A 118 -27.63 -13.12 32.61
C VAL A 118 -28.56 -14.27 32.28
N TYR A 119 -28.61 -15.29 33.14
CA TYR A 119 -29.51 -16.43 32.97
C TYR A 119 -30.98 -16.04 32.76
N TYR A 120 -31.52 -15.08 33.54
CA TYR A 120 -32.91 -14.65 33.40
C TYR A 120 -33.19 -13.79 32.15
N MET A 121 -32.18 -13.09 31.63
CA MET A 121 -32.28 -12.40 30.34
C MET A 121 -32.22 -13.41 29.19
N GLU A 122 -31.29 -14.35 29.22
CA GLU A 122 -31.15 -15.42 28.23
C GLU A 122 -32.35 -16.37 28.21
N GLN A 123 -33.00 -16.63 29.35
CA GLN A 123 -34.22 -17.44 29.42
C GLN A 123 -35.38 -16.86 28.61
N GLN A 124 -35.33 -15.55 28.31
CA GLN A 124 -36.31 -14.87 27.48
C GLN A 124 -35.87 -14.76 26.01
N ASP A 125 -34.85 -15.54 25.60
CA ASP A 125 -34.24 -15.54 24.26
C ASP A 125 -33.64 -14.17 23.85
N ILE A 126 -33.24 -13.36 24.83
CA ILE A 126 -32.65 -12.04 24.61
C ILE A 126 -31.14 -12.14 24.64
N THR A 127 -30.49 -11.47 23.68
CA THR A 127 -29.02 -11.42 23.60
C THR A 127 -28.48 -10.05 23.98
N GLU A 128 -27.25 -10.02 24.46
CA GLU A 128 -26.52 -8.79 24.79
C GLU A 128 -26.47 -7.81 23.61
N ALA A 129 -26.17 -8.35 22.42
CA ALA A 129 -26.00 -7.56 21.22
C ALA A 129 -27.29 -6.85 20.82
N ASP A 130 -28.43 -7.54 20.93
CA ASP A 130 -29.74 -6.97 20.58
C ASP A 130 -30.09 -5.81 21.53
N VAL A 131 -29.94 -6.02 22.84
CA VAL A 131 -30.28 -4.99 23.84
C VAL A 131 -29.36 -3.77 23.72
N LEU A 132 -28.04 -3.97 23.61
CA LEU A 132 -27.10 -2.86 23.45
C LEU A 132 -27.31 -2.10 22.14
N GLN A 133 -27.70 -2.79 21.07
CA GLN A 133 -28.04 -2.15 19.80
C GLN A 133 -29.32 -1.31 19.92
N GLN A 134 -30.39 -1.83 20.54
CA GLN A 134 -31.61 -1.06 20.74
C GLN A 134 -31.38 0.13 21.67
N MET A 135 -30.65 -0.05 22.77
CA MET A 135 -30.25 1.07 23.64
C MET A 135 -29.51 2.17 22.87
N ALA A 136 -28.61 1.81 21.95
CA ALA A 136 -27.91 2.79 21.12
C ALA A 136 -28.86 3.54 20.16
N ILE A 137 -29.83 2.85 19.57
CA ILE A 137 -30.85 3.46 18.69
C ILE A 137 -31.71 4.44 19.50
N ILE A 138 -32.23 4.02 20.65
CA ILE A 138 -33.08 4.84 21.52
C ILE A 138 -32.30 6.05 22.07
N GLU A 139 -31.03 5.89 22.42
CA GLU A 139 -30.18 7.01 22.83
C GLU A 139 -29.94 8.02 21.70
N ASP A 140 -29.73 7.54 20.46
CA ASP A 140 -29.57 8.41 19.28
C ASP A 140 -30.89 9.14 18.95
N GLU A 141 -32.04 8.47 19.10
CA GLU A 141 -33.37 9.07 18.96
C GLU A 141 -33.64 10.12 20.05
N ASN A 142 -33.37 9.81 21.31
CA ASN A 142 -33.50 10.75 22.43
C ASN A 142 -32.54 11.94 22.31
N ALA A 143 -31.32 11.73 21.79
CA ALA A 143 -30.40 12.82 21.51
C ALA A 143 -30.89 13.72 20.37
N ALA A 144 -31.52 13.13 19.34
CA ALA A 144 -32.16 13.88 18.26
C ALA A 144 -33.40 14.66 18.75
N GLU A 145 -34.18 14.09 19.68
CA GLU A 145 -35.33 14.76 20.31
C GLU A 145 -34.90 15.88 21.27
N ALA A 146 -33.84 15.70 22.07
CA ALA A 146 -33.32 16.73 22.97
C ALA A 146 -32.72 17.93 22.22
N ILE A 147 -32.22 17.72 20.99
CA ILE A 147 -31.80 18.80 20.08
C ILE A 147 -33.03 19.49 19.44
N SER A 148 -34.18 18.80 19.41
CA SER A 148 -35.43 19.30 18.84
C SER A 148 -36.30 20.10 19.83
N GLU A 149 -36.16 19.89 21.15
CA GLU A 149 -36.92 20.64 22.17
C GLU A 149 -36.50 22.12 22.29
N ASP A 150 -35.32 22.51 21.79
CA ASP A 150 -34.88 23.91 21.72
C ASP A 150 -35.43 24.66 20.48
N ILE A 151 -36.20 23.99 19.61
CA ILE A 151 -36.81 24.59 18.41
C ILE A 151 -38.25 24.11 18.27
N ASP A 152 -39.13 24.69 19.08
CA ASP A 152 -40.58 24.49 19.00
C ASP A 152 -41.14 24.79 17.59
N GLY A 153 -42.08 23.94 17.18
CA GLY A 153 -43.21 24.35 16.38
C GLY A 153 -43.07 24.23 14.87
N SER A 154 -42.99 23.00 14.33
CA SER A 154 -43.77 22.51 13.18
C SER A 154 -43.05 21.39 12.40
N ILE A 155 -43.85 20.52 11.77
CA ILE A 155 -43.48 19.57 10.69
C ILE A 155 -43.30 18.11 11.15
N LYS A 156 -44.43 17.44 11.45
CA LYS A 156 -44.62 15.97 11.49
C LYS A 156 -44.43 15.26 10.13
N THR A 157 -43.63 15.80 9.21
CA THR A 157 -43.38 15.23 7.87
C THR A 157 -41.89 15.08 7.54
N LYS A 158 -40.99 15.26 8.54
CA LYS A 158 -39.53 15.20 8.35
C LYS A 158 -38.85 13.92 8.82
N GLU A 159 -39.47 13.11 9.69
CA GLU A 159 -38.87 11.89 10.25
C GLU A 159 -38.49 10.85 9.17
N ASP A 160 -39.36 10.60 8.19
CA ASP A 160 -39.07 9.65 7.08
C ASP A 160 -37.94 10.11 6.13
N LYS A 161 -37.62 11.42 6.08
CA LYS A 161 -36.55 11.93 5.19
C LYS A 161 -35.15 11.76 5.78
N ALA A 162 -35.01 11.64 7.10
CA ALA A 162 -33.71 11.54 7.76
C ALA A 162 -33.02 10.20 7.43
N GLY A 163 -33.73 9.07 7.53
CA GLY A 163 -33.20 7.74 7.23
C GLY A 163 -32.83 7.52 5.75
N LEU A 164 -33.60 8.11 4.83
CA LEU A 164 -33.28 8.08 3.39
C LEU A 164 -32.01 8.86 3.06
N SER A 165 -31.79 10.00 3.72
CA SER A 165 -30.61 10.84 3.48
C SER A 165 -29.29 10.18 3.87
N LEU A 166 -29.33 9.25 4.83
CA LEU A 166 -28.14 8.52 5.30
C LEU A 166 -27.63 7.51 4.27
N TYR A 167 -28.53 6.72 3.67
CA TYR A 167 -28.16 5.64 2.74
C TYR A 167 -28.27 6.01 1.25
N ALA A 168 -29.07 7.03 0.94
CA ALA A 168 -29.34 7.49 -0.42
C ALA A 168 -29.46 9.02 -0.50
N PRO A 169 -28.39 9.78 -0.23
CA PRO A 169 -28.42 11.24 -0.34
C PRO A 169 -28.84 11.69 -1.76
N CYS A 170 -29.75 12.66 -1.80
CA CYS A 170 -30.18 13.32 -3.03
C CYS A 170 -29.07 14.26 -3.51
N LEU A 171 -28.41 13.87 -4.60
CA LEU A 171 -27.33 14.65 -5.22
C LEU A 171 -27.82 16.02 -5.70
N ASN A 172 -29.08 16.14 -6.11
CA ASN A 172 -29.66 17.43 -6.47
C ASN A 172 -29.73 18.40 -5.27
N ASP A 173 -29.80 17.92 -4.03
CA ASP A 173 -29.88 18.80 -2.87
C ASP A 173 -28.48 19.09 -2.30
N VAL A 174 -27.61 18.08 -2.28
CA VAL A 174 -26.27 18.16 -1.68
C VAL A 174 -25.25 18.92 -2.55
N LEU A 175 -25.28 18.76 -3.87
CA LEU A 175 -24.29 19.38 -4.77
C LEU A 175 -24.60 20.86 -5.02
N THR A 176 -24.24 21.73 -4.09
CA THR A 176 -24.39 23.19 -4.24
C THR A 176 -23.26 23.82 -5.06
N ASP A 177 -22.03 23.29 -4.98
CA ASP A 177 -20.82 23.89 -5.59
C ASP A 177 -19.91 22.84 -6.27
N ALA A 178 -20.50 22.00 -7.13
CA ALA A 178 -19.78 20.93 -7.81
C ALA A 178 -18.75 21.48 -8.82
N ASN A 179 -17.66 20.75 -9.03
CA ASN A 179 -16.67 21.10 -10.04
C ASN A 179 -17.32 21.04 -11.44
N PRO A 180 -17.02 22.00 -12.33
CA PRO A 180 -17.54 21.97 -13.69
C PRO A 180 -17.06 20.70 -14.39
N LEU A 181 -17.95 20.05 -15.13
CA LEU A 181 -17.55 18.96 -16.02
C LEU A 181 -16.77 19.57 -17.20
N ILE A 182 -15.54 19.11 -17.41
CA ILE A 182 -14.64 19.61 -18.45
C ILE A 182 -14.22 18.45 -19.34
N GLY A 183 -14.38 18.60 -20.66
CA GLY A 183 -13.87 17.66 -21.66
C GLY A 183 -14.60 16.31 -21.70
N ARG A 184 -15.81 16.21 -21.13
CA ARG A 184 -16.61 14.98 -21.01
C ARG A 184 -18.05 15.14 -21.52
N GLU A 185 -18.27 16.12 -22.39
CA GLU A 185 -19.59 16.49 -22.89
C GLU A 185 -20.22 15.38 -23.71
N LYS A 186 -19.42 14.63 -24.49
CA LYS A 186 -19.89 13.53 -25.33
C LYS A 186 -20.40 12.36 -24.49
N GLU A 187 -19.68 11.98 -23.45
CA GLU A 187 -20.05 10.91 -22.53
C GLU A 187 -21.29 11.30 -21.70
N LEU A 188 -21.38 12.57 -21.28
CA LEU A 188 -22.58 13.10 -20.62
C LEU A 188 -23.79 13.10 -21.57
N GLU A 189 -23.63 13.57 -22.81
CA GLU A 189 -24.70 13.55 -23.82
C GLU A 189 -25.16 12.11 -24.09
N ARG A 190 -24.23 11.17 -24.21
CA ARG A 190 -24.54 9.75 -24.35
C ARG A 190 -25.29 9.20 -23.14
N THR A 191 -24.93 9.60 -21.93
CA THR A 191 -25.62 9.22 -20.69
C THR A 191 -27.07 9.73 -20.70
N ILE A 192 -27.27 11.00 -21.03
CA ILE A 192 -28.61 11.63 -21.17
C ILE A 192 -29.43 10.90 -22.26
N GLN A 193 -28.82 10.63 -23.41
CA GLN A 193 -29.45 9.91 -24.52
C GLN A 193 -29.98 8.55 -24.08
N ILE A 194 -29.21 7.81 -23.28
CA ILE A 194 -29.61 6.50 -22.75
C ILE A 194 -30.77 6.66 -21.75
N LEU A 195 -30.68 7.60 -20.80
CA LEU A 195 -31.73 7.85 -19.81
C LEU A 195 -33.09 8.22 -20.43
N CYS A 196 -33.07 8.87 -21.61
CA CYS A 196 -34.27 9.24 -22.36
C CYS A 196 -34.90 8.09 -23.15
N ARG A 197 -34.28 6.91 -23.22
CA ARG A 197 -34.83 5.75 -23.94
C ARG A 197 -36.04 5.17 -23.22
N LYS A 198 -36.94 4.57 -23.97
CA LYS A 198 -38.06 3.78 -23.43
C LYS A 198 -37.58 2.47 -22.80
N ASP A 199 -36.71 1.74 -23.52
CA ASP A 199 -36.12 0.48 -23.09
C ASP A 199 -34.60 0.60 -23.02
N LYS A 200 -33.96 -0.16 -22.11
CA LYS A 200 -32.51 -0.10 -21.84
C LYS A 200 -32.06 1.32 -21.52
N ASN A 201 -32.75 1.92 -20.56
CA ASN A 201 -32.61 3.31 -20.14
C ASN A 201 -31.64 3.50 -18.96
N ASN A 202 -30.83 2.47 -18.66
CA ASN A 202 -29.86 2.50 -17.58
C ASN A 202 -28.44 2.60 -18.16
N PRO A 203 -27.76 3.76 -18.08
CA PRO A 203 -26.36 3.86 -18.48
C PRO A 203 -25.44 3.13 -17.50
N LEU A 204 -24.41 2.48 -18.03
CA LEU A 204 -23.32 1.87 -17.27
C LEU A 204 -22.00 2.50 -17.70
N HIS A 205 -21.44 3.33 -16.84
CA HIS A 205 -20.14 3.97 -16.98
C HIS A 205 -19.02 2.94 -16.74
N ILE A 206 -18.25 2.63 -17.79
CA ILE A 206 -17.15 1.66 -17.74
C ILE A 206 -15.85 2.39 -18.07
N GLY A 207 -14.91 2.37 -17.14
CA GLY A 207 -13.60 3.00 -17.28
C GLY A 207 -12.71 2.68 -16.09
N GLU A 208 -11.40 2.88 -16.22
CA GLU A 208 -10.44 2.64 -15.14
C GLU A 208 -10.71 3.53 -13.91
N THR A 209 -10.17 3.17 -12.76
CA THR A 209 -10.31 4.00 -11.55
C THR A 209 -9.58 5.33 -11.73
N GLY A 210 -10.19 6.43 -11.27
CA GLY A 210 -9.61 7.77 -11.35
C GLY A 210 -9.92 8.55 -12.65
N VAL A 211 -10.48 7.94 -13.70
CA VAL A 211 -10.73 8.65 -14.99
C VAL A 211 -11.88 9.68 -14.95
N GLY A 212 -12.58 9.80 -13.82
CA GLY A 212 -13.67 10.76 -13.63
C GLY A 212 -15.09 10.23 -13.89
N LYS A 213 -15.37 8.94 -13.63
CA LYS A 213 -16.70 8.33 -13.79
C LYS A 213 -17.79 9.09 -13.03
N THR A 214 -17.56 9.36 -11.75
CA THR A 214 -18.47 10.10 -10.86
C THR A 214 -18.69 11.56 -11.33
N ALA A 215 -17.68 12.17 -11.95
CA ALA A 215 -17.78 13.54 -12.44
C ALA A 215 -18.88 13.70 -13.52
N ILE A 216 -19.10 12.68 -14.35
CA ILE A 216 -20.17 12.69 -15.36
C ILE A 216 -21.54 12.73 -14.69
N THR A 217 -21.75 11.97 -13.62
CA THR A 217 -22.98 12.00 -12.83
C THR A 217 -23.20 13.38 -12.20
N TYR A 218 -22.15 14.02 -11.68
CA TYR A 218 -22.26 15.37 -11.14
C TYR A 218 -22.57 16.41 -12.24
N GLY A 219 -21.99 16.26 -13.43
CA GLY A 219 -22.33 17.07 -14.60
C GLY A 219 -23.80 16.91 -15.03
N LEU A 220 -24.35 15.70 -14.95
CA LEU A 220 -25.78 15.45 -15.17
C LEU A 220 -26.64 16.20 -14.15
N VAL A 221 -26.29 16.14 -12.86
CA VAL A 221 -27.00 16.85 -11.80
C VAL A 221 -26.98 18.36 -12.03
N GLN A 222 -25.85 18.92 -12.46
CA GLN A 222 -25.76 20.34 -12.83
C GLN A 222 -26.71 20.70 -13.98
N ARG A 223 -26.76 19.91 -15.06
CA ARG A 223 -27.70 20.14 -16.17
C ARG A 223 -29.16 19.98 -15.75
N LEU A 224 -29.47 19.03 -14.87
CA LEU A 224 -30.81 18.89 -14.30
C LEU A 224 -31.23 20.13 -13.51
N LYS A 225 -30.31 20.72 -12.73
CA LYS A 225 -30.56 21.96 -11.97
C LYS A 225 -30.75 23.18 -12.87
N SER A 226 -29.93 23.31 -13.91
CA SER A 226 -30.05 24.40 -14.87
C SER A 226 -31.25 24.25 -15.82
N GLY A 227 -31.88 23.07 -15.84
CA GLY A 227 -32.96 22.73 -16.76
C GLY A 227 -32.51 22.46 -18.19
N ASP A 228 -31.20 22.35 -18.41
CA ASP A 228 -30.56 22.05 -19.71
C ASP A 228 -30.55 20.54 -20.00
N VAL A 229 -31.74 19.94 -19.98
CA VAL A 229 -31.97 18.53 -20.27
C VAL A 229 -33.26 18.34 -21.07
N PRO A 230 -33.39 17.24 -21.85
CA PRO A 230 -34.64 16.92 -22.53
C PRO A 230 -35.81 16.74 -21.56
N ASP A 231 -37.03 17.08 -22.00
CA ASP A 231 -38.26 17.02 -21.19
C ASP A 231 -38.52 15.63 -20.55
N ALA A 232 -38.04 14.56 -21.21
CA ALA A 232 -38.14 13.18 -20.73
C ALA A 232 -37.49 12.96 -19.36
N ILE A 233 -36.43 13.70 -19.03
CA ILE A 233 -35.69 13.60 -17.76
C ILE A 233 -35.73 14.92 -16.97
N LYS A 234 -36.39 15.97 -17.49
CA LYS A 234 -36.57 17.24 -16.78
C LYS A 234 -37.33 17.04 -15.47
N GLY A 235 -36.82 17.64 -14.41
CA GLY A 235 -37.33 17.47 -13.04
C GLY A 235 -36.90 16.16 -12.34
N ALA A 236 -36.05 15.35 -12.97
CA ALA A 236 -35.53 14.14 -12.33
C ALA A 236 -34.61 14.47 -11.15
N LYS A 237 -34.69 13.62 -10.12
CA LYS A 237 -33.82 13.67 -8.94
C LYS A 237 -32.86 12.49 -8.97
N VAL A 238 -31.58 12.77 -8.72
CA VAL A 238 -30.52 11.78 -8.67
C VAL A 238 -30.17 11.47 -7.21
N PHE A 239 -30.18 10.20 -6.84
CA PHE A 239 -29.83 9.70 -5.51
C PHE A 239 -28.58 8.84 -5.59
N SER A 240 -27.59 9.08 -4.74
CA SER A 240 -26.37 8.25 -4.67
C SER A 240 -26.57 7.15 -3.64
N LEU A 241 -26.56 5.89 -4.06
CA LEU A 241 -26.78 4.77 -3.16
C LEU A 241 -25.45 4.33 -2.51
N ASP A 242 -25.36 4.41 -1.18
CA ASP A 242 -24.20 3.93 -0.43
C ASP A 242 -24.38 2.46 -0.02
N LEU A 243 -23.79 1.56 -0.81
CA LEU A 243 -23.82 0.13 -0.50
C LEU A 243 -23.01 -0.24 0.73
N GLY A 244 -21.93 0.49 1.02
CA GLY A 244 -21.05 0.25 2.16
C GLY A 244 -21.75 0.56 3.48
N GLY A 245 -22.36 1.75 3.58
CA GLY A 245 -23.18 2.14 4.72
C GLY A 245 -24.38 1.22 4.93
N MET A 246 -24.96 0.66 3.86
CA MET A 246 -26.05 -0.31 3.98
C MET A 246 -25.61 -1.67 4.51
N LEU A 247 -24.38 -2.10 4.22
CA LEU A 247 -23.79 -3.33 4.75
C LEU A 247 -23.30 -3.16 6.19
N ALA A 248 -22.83 -1.96 6.55
CA ALA A 248 -22.41 -1.63 7.90
C ALA A 248 -23.56 -1.84 8.91
N GLY A 249 -23.25 -2.53 10.01
CA GLY A 249 -24.22 -2.86 11.06
C GLY A 249 -25.25 -3.93 10.66
N THR A 250 -25.08 -4.66 9.56
CA THR A 250 -25.93 -5.82 9.23
C THR A 250 -25.20 -7.12 9.56
N GLN A 251 -25.75 -7.93 10.47
CA GLN A 251 -25.19 -9.25 10.81
C GLN A 251 -25.67 -10.36 9.86
N TYR A 252 -26.88 -10.24 9.33
CA TYR A 252 -27.48 -11.20 8.42
C TYR A 252 -27.78 -10.61 7.05
N ARG A 253 -27.58 -11.41 6.00
CA ARG A 253 -27.92 -11.07 4.60
C ARG A 253 -29.37 -10.55 4.46
N GLY A 254 -30.31 -11.13 5.19
CA GLY A 254 -31.72 -10.76 5.13
C GLY A 254 -31.99 -9.31 5.54
N ASP A 255 -31.18 -8.75 6.44
CA ASP A 255 -31.38 -7.38 6.95
C ASP A 255 -30.91 -6.34 5.95
N PHE A 256 -29.79 -6.60 5.28
CA PHE A 256 -29.40 -5.83 4.11
C PHE A 256 -30.51 -5.88 3.04
N GLU A 257 -31.07 -7.05 2.76
CA GLU A 257 -32.09 -7.17 1.72
C GLU A 257 -33.35 -6.36 2.04
N LYS A 258 -33.79 -6.37 3.30
CA LYS A 258 -34.91 -5.55 3.79
C LYS A 258 -34.58 -4.06 3.69
N ARG A 259 -33.40 -3.63 4.16
CA ARG A 259 -32.95 -2.23 4.13
C ARG A 259 -32.88 -1.70 2.69
N PHE A 260 -32.30 -2.49 1.80
CA PHE A 260 -32.21 -2.16 0.36
C PHE A 260 -33.57 -2.01 -0.30
N LYS A 261 -34.50 -2.93 -0.05
CA LYS A 261 -35.86 -2.82 -0.57
C LYS A 261 -36.58 -1.59 -0.02
N LYS A 262 -36.44 -1.30 1.29
CA LYS A 262 -37.05 -0.12 1.92
C LYS A 262 -36.60 1.17 1.23
N VAL A 263 -35.29 1.35 1.07
CA VAL A 263 -34.70 2.53 0.40
C VAL A 263 -35.18 2.64 -1.05
N LEU A 264 -35.17 1.56 -1.83
CA LEU A 264 -35.64 1.62 -3.22
C LEU A 264 -37.13 1.92 -3.34
N THR A 265 -37.96 1.36 -2.47
CA THR A 265 -39.40 1.63 -2.45
C THR A 265 -39.70 3.08 -2.06
N GLU A 266 -38.92 3.68 -1.16
CA GLU A 266 -39.04 5.10 -0.81
C GLU A 266 -38.62 6.01 -1.97
N ILE A 267 -37.48 5.74 -2.61
CA ILE A 267 -37.03 6.49 -3.79
C ILE A 267 -38.05 6.37 -4.94
N GLY A 268 -38.68 5.21 -5.09
CA GLY A 268 -39.72 4.97 -6.09
C GLY A 268 -41.02 5.76 -5.89
N LYS A 269 -41.17 6.54 -4.81
CA LYS A 269 -42.30 7.47 -4.63
C LYS A 269 -42.10 8.80 -5.36
N GLU A 270 -40.87 9.10 -5.77
CA GLU A 270 -40.55 10.32 -6.55
C GLU A 270 -41.02 10.17 -8.01
N GLU A 271 -41.33 11.27 -8.71
CA GLU A 271 -41.89 11.17 -10.07
C GLU A 271 -40.91 10.60 -11.10
N LYS A 272 -39.64 11.02 -11.02
CA LYS A 272 -38.57 10.65 -11.97
C LYS A 272 -37.27 10.35 -11.23
N PRO A 273 -37.21 9.25 -10.44
CA PRO A 273 -36.03 8.93 -9.67
C PRO A 273 -34.93 8.32 -10.55
N ILE A 274 -33.70 8.79 -10.35
CA ILE A 274 -32.48 8.23 -10.92
C ILE A 274 -31.58 7.81 -9.76
N ILE A 275 -31.13 6.57 -9.75
CA ILE A 275 -30.21 6.06 -8.72
C ILE A 275 -28.82 5.90 -9.33
N TYR A 276 -27.84 6.57 -8.74
CA TYR A 276 -26.42 6.37 -9.02
C TYR A 276 -25.86 5.33 -8.05
N ILE A 277 -25.18 4.33 -8.60
CA ILE A 277 -24.49 3.28 -7.84
C ILE A 277 -23.04 3.28 -8.28
N ASP A 278 -22.16 3.74 -7.39
CA ASP A 278 -20.73 3.54 -7.58
C ASP A 278 -20.37 2.07 -7.33
N GLU A 279 -19.34 1.58 -8.02
CA GLU A 279 -18.88 0.19 -7.90
C GLU A 279 -20.02 -0.85 -8.02
N ILE A 280 -20.89 -0.70 -9.03
CA ILE A 280 -22.10 -1.53 -9.19
C ILE A 280 -21.81 -3.05 -9.29
N HIS A 281 -20.57 -3.43 -9.60
CA HIS A 281 -20.11 -4.82 -9.60
C HIS A 281 -20.17 -5.47 -8.21
N ASN A 282 -20.18 -4.70 -7.12
CA ASN A 282 -20.40 -5.19 -5.76
C ASN A 282 -21.76 -5.88 -5.62
N LEU A 283 -22.77 -5.43 -6.37
CA LEU A 283 -24.09 -6.08 -6.45
C LEU A 283 -24.10 -7.33 -7.34
N ALA A 284 -23.12 -7.47 -8.23
CA ALA A 284 -22.98 -8.60 -9.15
C ALA A 284 -22.02 -9.70 -8.64
N GLY A 285 -21.62 -9.64 -7.36
CA GLY A 285 -20.89 -10.71 -6.68
C GLY A 285 -19.40 -10.46 -6.42
N ALA A 286 -18.92 -9.21 -6.45
CA ALA A 286 -17.52 -8.89 -6.17
C ALA A 286 -17.12 -8.91 -4.68
N GLY A 287 -18.07 -8.78 -3.75
CA GLY A 287 -17.83 -8.85 -2.30
C GLY A 287 -17.58 -10.25 -1.74
N ALA A 288 -17.19 -11.22 -2.58
CA ALA A 288 -17.01 -12.62 -2.19
C ALA A 288 -15.62 -12.88 -1.61
N VAL A 289 -15.45 -12.65 -0.31
CA VAL A 289 -14.38 -13.28 0.48
C VAL A 289 -14.97 -14.52 1.16
N GLY A 290 -15.27 -15.57 0.38
CA GLY A 290 -15.85 -16.83 0.87
C GLY A 290 -16.79 -17.55 -0.11
N GLU A 291 -17.10 -18.83 0.16
CA GLU A 291 -17.94 -19.71 -0.70
C GLU A 291 -19.42 -19.29 -0.86
N GLY A 292 -19.85 -18.17 -0.26
CA GLY A 292 -21.21 -17.63 -0.40
C GLY A 292 -21.19 -16.23 -1.02
N SER A 293 -21.18 -16.14 -2.35
CA SER A 293 -21.20 -14.83 -3.03
C SER A 293 -22.49 -14.06 -2.72
N PHE A 294 -22.32 -12.80 -2.32
CA PHE A 294 -23.39 -11.84 -2.13
C PHE A 294 -23.92 -11.35 -3.49
N ASP A 295 -24.81 -12.13 -4.12
CA ASP A 295 -25.43 -11.76 -5.40
C ASP A 295 -26.74 -10.98 -5.18
N ALA A 296 -26.58 -9.66 -4.97
CA ALA A 296 -27.70 -8.72 -4.86
C ALA A 296 -28.34 -8.36 -6.22
N SER A 297 -27.83 -8.89 -7.33
CA SER A 297 -28.36 -8.62 -8.68
C SER A 297 -29.83 -9.03 -8.83
N ASN A 298 -30.27 -10.06 -8.09
CA ASN A 298 -31.66 -10.51 -8.09
C ASN A 298 -32.60 -9.47 -7.47
N MET A 299 -32.10 -8.62 -6.58
CA MET A 299 -32.89 -7.58 -5.92
C MET A 299 -33.15 -6.38 -6.83
N LEU A 300 -32.26 -6.11 -7.79
CA LEU A 300 -32.43 -5.04 -8.78
C LEU A 300 -33.38 -5.42 -9.92
N LYS A 301 -33.47 -6.71 -10.27
CA LYS A 301 -34.25 -7.20 -11.43
C LYS A 301 -35.72 -6.71 -11.45
N PRO A 302 -36.47 -6.70 -10.33
CA PRO A 302 -37.85 -6.18 -10.30
C PRO A 302 -37.91 -4.72 -10.73
N TYR A 303 -37.08 -3.86 -10.12
CA TYR A 303 -37.06 -2.41 -10.40
C TYR A 303 -36.57 -2.10 -11.81
N LEU A 304 -35.59 -2.86 -12.32
CA LEU A 304 -35.12 -2.75 -13.71
C LEU A 304 -36.15 -3.23 -14.74
N THR A 305 -37.12 -4.05 -14.34
CA THR A 305 -38.18 -4.56 -15.23
C THR A 305 -39.39 -3.64 -15.22
N ASP A 306 -39.73 -3.09 -14.05
CA ASP A 306 -40.77 -2.08 -13.89
C ASP A 306 -40.44 -0.79 -14.66
N GLY A 307 -39.17 -0.36 -14.59
CA GLY A 307 -38.64 0.74 -15.41
C GLY A 307 -39.04 2.14 -14.94
N HIS A 308 -39.76 2.26 -13.81
CA HIS A 308 -40.01 3.54 -13.16
C HIS A 308 -38.73 4.17 -12.61
N ILE A 309 -37.90 3.36 -11.93
CA ILE A 309 -36.59 3.78 -11.42
C ILE A 309 -35.53 3.58 -12.51
N ARG A 310 -34.78 4.65 -12.82
CA ARG A 310 -33.62 4.58 -13.73
C ARG A 310 -32.33 4.47 -12.92
N PHE A 311 -31.36 3.76 -13.47
CA PHE A 311 -30.08 3.50 -12.79
C PHE A 311 -28.90 4.00 -13.62
N ILE A 312 -27.94 4.64 -12.95
CA ILE A 312 -26.60 4.94 -13.47
C ILE A 312 -25.62 4.11 -12.66
N GLY A 313 -24.95 3.15 -13.30
CA GLY A 313 -23.91 2.34 -12.65
C GLY A 313 -22.52 2.81 -13.06
N ALA A 314 -21.55 2.73 -12.15
CA ALA A 314 -20.13 2.90 -12.47
C ALA A 314 -19.33 1.63 -12.09
N THR A 315 -18.39 1.22 -12.95
CA THR A 315 -17.52 0.05 -12.70
C THR A 315 -16.21 0.17 -13.50
N THR A 316 -15.19 -0.61 -13.14
CA THR A 316 -14.00 -0.79 -13.99
C THR A 316 -14.21 -1.81 -15.10
N PHE A 317 -13.34 -1.80 -16.12
CA PHE A 317 -13.36 -2.81 -17.18
C PHE A 317 -13.12 -4.23 -16.67
N GLU A 318 -12.20 -4.38 -15.72
CA GLU A 318 -11.86 -5.67 -15.14
C GLU A 318 -13.06 -6.27 -14.40
N GLU A 319 -13.68 -5.49 -13.50
CA GLU A 319 -14.86 -5.91 -12.74
C GLU A 319 -16.07 -6.18 -13.64
N TYR A 320 -16.25 -5.36 -14.68
CA TYR A 320 -17.31 -5.58 -15.67
C TYR A 320 -17.18 -6.96 -16.30
N LYS A 321 -15.99 -7.33 -16.80
CA LYS A 321 -15.76 -8.65 -17.40
C LYS A 321 -15.88 -9.78 -16.39
N LYS A 322 -15.35 -9.57 -15.17
CA LYS A 322 -15.26 -10.62 -14.15
C LYS A 322 -16.62 -10.97 -13.55
N TYR A 323 -17.46 -9.96 -13.29
CA TYR A 323 -18.71 -10.11 -12.53
C TYR A 323 -19.96 -9.72 -13.34
N PHE A 324 -19.96 -8.53 -13.96
CA PHE A 324 -21.18 -7.97 -14.56
C PHE A 324 -21.58 -8.66 -15.87
N GLU A 325 -20.62 -8.92 -16.78
CA GLU A 325 -20.84 -9.51 -18.11
C GLU A 325 -21.44 -10.92 -18.05
N LYS A 326 -21.09 -11.69 -17.00
CA LYS A 326 -21.61 -13.03 -16.78
C LYS A 326 -23.12 -13.03 -16.47
N ASN A 327 -23.65 -11.93 -15.92
CA ASN A 327 -25.06 -11.81 -15.57
C ASN A 327 -25.91 -11.31 -16.75
N LYS A 328 -26.35 -12.25 -17.60
CA LYS A 328 -27.19 -11.96 -18.78
C LYS A 328 -28.47 -11.18 -18.47
N GLY A 329 -28.98 -11.24 -17.24
CA GLY A 329 -30.17 -10.50 -16.81
C GLY A 329 -29.92 -8.99 -16.69
N LEU A 330 -28.81 -8.60 -16.06
CA LEU A 330 -28.42 -7.21 -15.86
C LEU A 330 -27.91 -6.57 -17.17
N VAL A 331 -27.04 -7.26 -17.91
CA VAL A 331 -26.46 -6.76 -19.18
C VAL A 331 -27.54 -6.36 -20.19
N ARG A 332 -28.71 -7.02 -20.17
CA ARG A 332 -29.83 -6.70 -21.06
C ARG A 332 -30.57 -5.41 -20.69
N ARG A 333 -30.37 -4.87 -19.48
CA ARG A 333 -31.06 -3.68 -18.94
C ARG A 333 -30.16 -2.44 -18.91
N PHE A 334 -28.86 -2.63 -18.96
CA PHE A 334 -27.87 -1.56 -19.01
C PHE A 334 -27.33 -1.33 -20.43
N GLN A 335 -26.86 -0.11 -20.69
CA GLN A 335 -26.17 0.27 -21.91
C GLN A 335 -24.80 0.85 -21.55
N ASN A 336 -23.75 0.26 -22.10
CA ASN A 336 -22.38 0.65 -21.80
C ASN A 336 -22.07 2.04 -22.37
N VAL A 337 -21.41 2.85 -21.55
CA VAL A 337 -20.79 4.14 -21.88
C VAL A 337 -19.33 4.02 -21.47
N GLU A 338 -18.46 3.93 -22.47
CA GLU A 338 -17.02 3.82 -22.27
C GLU A 338 -16.44 5.18 -21.90
N ILE A 339 -15.69 5.24 -20.80
CA ILE A 339 -15.01 6.43 -20.31
C ILE A 339 -13.52 6.15 -20.36
N LYS A 340 -12.87 6.81 -21.31
CA LYS A 340 -11.43 6.65 -21.57
C LYS A 340 -10.63 7.55 -20.64
N GLU A 341 -9.37 7.22 -20.40
CA GLU A 341 -8.42 8.16 -19.81
C GLU A 341 -8.38 9.44 -20.68
N PRO A 342 -8.50 10.64 -20.08
CA PRO A 342 -8.38 11.87 -20.83
C PRO A 342 -6.95 12.07 -21.31
N THR A 343 -6.80 12.83 -22.39
CA THR A 343 -5.50 13.26 -22.90
C THR A 343 -4.81 14.22 -21.91
N GLU A 344 -3.50 14.42 -22.08
CA GLU A 344 -2.77 15.42 -21.30
C GLU A 344 -3.38 16.82 -21.47
N GLU A 345 -3.78 17.17 -22.69
CA GLU A 345 -4.42 18.47 -23.00
C GLU A 345 -5.77 18.63 -22.27
N GLU A 346 -6.66 17.63 -22.35
CA GLU A 346 -7.93 17.63 -21.61
C GLU A 346 -7.70 17.68 -20.09
N THR A 347 -6.66 16.99 -19.60
CA THR A 347 -6.30 17.03 -18.17
C THR A 347 -5.86 18.42 -17.75
N VAL A 348 -5.08 19.13 -18.57
CA VAL A 348 -4.70 20.52 -18.30
C VAL A 348 -5.92 21.42 -18.18
N GLU A 349 -6.93 21.24 -19.04
CA GLU A 349 -8.19 21.98 -18.93
C GLU A 349 -8.91 21.68 -17.61
N ILE A 350 -8.98 20.41 -17.21
CA ILE A 350 -9.54 19.98 -15.92
C ILE A 350 -8.80 20.65 -14.75
N LEU A 351 -7.46 20.59 -14.73
CA LEU A 351 -6.64 21.18 -13.68
C LEU A 351 -6.81 22.70 -13.60
N ASN A 352 -6.92 23.38 -14.76
CA ASN A 352 -7.18 24.83 -14.81
C ASN A 352 -8.57 25.18 -14.25
N GLY A 353 -9.58 24.35 -14.49
CA GLY A 353 -10.91 24.51 -13.90
C GLY A 353 -10.92 24.35 -12.37
N LEU A 354 -10.05 23.49 -11.85
CA LEU A 354 -9.92 23.23 -10.41
C LEU A 354 -8.98 24.21 -9.69
N LYS A 355 -8.08 24.87 -10.43
CA LYS A 355 -7.03 25.76 -9.92
C LYS A 355 -7.53 26.73 -8.86
N ALA A 356 -8.59 27.49 -9.15
CA ALA A 356 -9.07 28.54 -8.25
C ALA A 356 -9.57 27.98 -6.89
N LYS A 357 -10.17 26.78 -6.90
CA LYS A 357 -10.64 26.12 -5.66
C LYS A 357 -9.46 25.66 -4.81
N TYR A 358 -8.45 25.02 -5.40
CA TYR A 358 -7.24 24.59 -4.69
C TYR A 358 -6.39 25.76 -4.20
N GLU A 359 -6.22 26.83 -4.99
CA GLU A 359 -5.53 28.05 -4.55
C GLU A 359 -6.19 28.65 -3.31
N LYS A 360 -7.52 28.73 -3.30
CA LYS A 360 -8.29 29.23 -2.15
C LYS A 360 -8.17 28.31 -0.93
N TYR A 361 -8.27 27.00 -1.13
CA TYR A 361 -8.24 26.01 -0.05
C TYR A 361 -6.88 25.95 0.65
N HIS A 362 -5.79 25.95 -0.13
CA HIS A 362 -4.43 25.89 0.41
C HIS A 362 -3.84 27.25 0.76
N GLY A 363 -4.40 28.33 0.23
CA GLY A 363 -3.83 29.67 0.39
C GLY A 363 -2.56 29.88 -0.42
N VAL A 364 -2.45 29.22 -1.58
CA VAL A 364 -1.28 29.26 -2.46
C VAL A 364 -1.63 29.82 -3.83
N LYS A 365 -0.61 30.15 -4.63
CA LYS A 365 -0.75 30.48 -6.05
C LYS A 365 0.09 29.53 -6.90
N TYR A 366 -0.53 28.88 -7.88
CA TYR A 366 0.18 28.00 -8.80
C TYR A 366 0.80 28.82 -9.93
N ALA A 367 2.10 28.62 -10.16
CA ALA A 367 2.87 29.29 -11.20
C ALA A 367 2.29 29.06 -12.61
N LYS A 368 2.66 29.93 -13.55
CA LYS A 368 2.26 29.79 -14.96
C LYS A 368 2.91 28.55 -15.58
N GLY A 369 2.16 27.76 -16.34
CA GLY A 369 2.67 26.54 -16.97
C GLY A 369 2.78 25.35 -16.01
N LEU A 370 2.30 25.48 -14.76
CA LEU A 370 2.41 24.41 -13.77
C LEU A 370 1.41 23.27 -14.03
N MET A 371 0.21 23.57 -14.51
CA MET A 371 -0.82 22.54 -14.76
C MET A 371 -0.40 21.63 -15.91
N GLU A 372 0.13 22.23 -16.98
CA GLU A 372 0.76 21.56 -18.11
C GLU A 372 1.91 20.67 -17.65
N TYR A 373 2.75 21.21 -16.76
CA TYR A 373 3.86 20.45 -16.20
C TYR A 373 3.39 19.28 -15.32
N ALA A 374 2.41 19.51 -14.44
CA ALA A 374 1.89 18.47 -13.55
C ALA A 374 1.20 17.34 -14.34
N ALA A 375 0.40 17.67 -15.37
CA ALA A 375 -0.22 16.68 -16.24
C ALA A 375 0.84 15.83 -16.97
N HIS A 376 1.81 16.47 -17.63
CA HIS A 376 2.87 15.77 -18.35
C HIS A 376 3.75 14.92 -17.42
N MET A 377 4.16 15.46 -16.27
CA MET A 377 5.05 14.76 -15.35
C MET A 377 4.34 13.59 -14.65
N SER A 378 3.08 13.75 -14.25
CA SER A 378 2.30 12.64 -13.70
C SER A 378 2.04 11.55 -14.75
N ALA A 379 1.75 11.92 -16.01
CA ALA A 379 1.63 10.97 -17.11
C ALA A 379 2.92 10.18 -17.36
N LYS A 380 4.07 10.86 -17.29
CA LYS A 380 5.38 10.26 -17.55
C LYS A 380 5.85 9.32 -16.42
N PHE A 381 5.67 9.71 -15.16
CA PHE A 381 6.29 9.02 -14.02
C PHE A 381 5.33 8.18 -13.17
N ILE A 382 4.02 8.49 -13.13
CA ILE A 382 3.03 7.74 -12.36
C ILE A 382 2.20 6.86 -13.31
N ASN A 383 2.64 5.63 -13.54
CA ASN A 383 2.01 4.71 -14.52
C ASN A 383 0.96 3.78 -13.94
N GLU A 384 0.93 3.61 -12.61
CA GLU A 384 -0.03 2.73 -11.93
C GLU A 384 -1.42 3.36 -11.79
N ARG A 385 -1.54 4.66 -12.07
CA ARG A 385 -2.77 5.44 -12.00
C ARG A 385 -3.05 6.11 -13.34
N TYR A 386 -4.31 6.46 -13.55
CA TYR A 386 -4.80 7.09 -14.77
C TYR A 386 -5.03 8.58 -14.55
N LEU A 387 -4.91 9.37 -15.63
CA LEU A 387 -5.38 10.75 -15.65
C LEU A 387 -6.91 10.79 -15.53
N PRO A 388 -7.50 11.88 -14.98
CA PRO A 388 -6.82 13.05 -14.43
C PRO A 388 -6.42 12.90 -12.95
N ASP A 389 -6.84 11.83 -12.27
CA ASP A 389 -6.68 11.61 -10.82
C ASP A 389 -5.26 11.85 -10.32
N LYS A 390 -4.27 11.18 -10.92
CA LYS A 390 -2.85 11.33 -10.55
C LYS A 390 -2.31 12.75 -10.67
N ALA A 391 -2.86 13.55 -11.59
CA ALA A 391 -2.43 14.93 -11.79
C ALA A 391 -3.10 15.88 -10.78
N ILE A 392 -4.36 15.59 -10.43
CA ILE A 392 -5.11 16.31 -9.38
C ILE A 392 -4.46 16.08 -8.02
N ASP A 393 -4.18 14.82 -7.67
CA ASP A 393 -3.48 14.44 -6.44
C ASP A 393 -2.14 15.18 -6.31
N LEU A 394 -1.38 15.22 -7.40
CA LEU A 394 -0.07 15.89 -7.44
C LEU A 394 -0.15 17.40 -7.18
N ILE A 395 -1.14 18.11 -7.74
CA ILE A 395 -1.29 19.56 -7.49
C ILE A 395 -1.84 19.86 -6.09
N ASP A 396 -2.66 18.95 -5.54
CA ASP A 396 -3.23 19.05 -4.20
C ASP A 396 -2.12 18.86 -3.15
N GLU A 397 -1.32 17.82 -3.30
CA GLU A 397 -0.14 17.56 -2.48
C GLU A 397 0.87 18.71 -2.59
N ALA A 398 1.07 19.30 -3.77
CA ALA A 398 1.93 20.47 -3.95
C ALA A 398 1.42 21.71 -3.22
N GLY A 399 0.11 21.91 -3.19
CA GLY A 399 -0.52 22.97 -2.40
C GLY A 399 -0.30 22.74 -0.89
N SER A 400 -0.55 21.52 -0.43
CA SER A 400 -0.35 21.10 0.96
C SER A 400 1.11 21.22 1.41
N TYR A 401 2.05 20.75 0.59
CA TYR A 401 3.48 20.84 0.84
C TYR A 401 3.91 22.29 1.05
N ARG A 402 3.49 23.21 0.17
CA ARG A 402 3.84 24.63 0.28
C ARG A 402 3.21 25.28 1.52
N LYS A 403 2.06 24.81 1.98
CA LYS A 403 1.42 25.26 3.21
C LYS A 403 2.21 24.83 4.45
N LEU A 404 2.77 23.62 4.45
CA LEU A 404 3.64 23.11 5.50
C LEU A 404 5.06 23.71 5.46
N HIS A 405 5.55 24.06 4.26
CA HIS A 405 6.86 24.63 4.01
C HIS A 405 6.75 26.03 3.37
N PRO A 406 6.33 27.05 4.15
CA PRO A 406 6.11 28.39 3.63
C PRO A 406 7.44 29.05 3.26
N LEU A 407 7.40 29.81 2.16
CA LEU A 407 8.50 30.69 1.74
C LEU A 407 8.55 31.92 2.65
N SER A 408 9.72 32.56 2.74
CA SER A 408 9.93 33.81 3.48
C SER A 408 9.11 35.02 2.97
N GLN A 409 8.35 34.84 1.88
CA GLN A 409 7.49 35.87 1.28
C GLN A 409 6.01 35.66 1.65
N LYS A 410 5.20 36.72 1.59
CA LYS A 410 3.77 36.65 1.93
C LYS A 410 2.96 35.77 0.98
N THR A 411 3.25 35.84 -0.33
CA THR A 411 2.55 35.04 -1.33
C THR A 411 3.21 33.68 -1.43
N GLN A 412 2.48 32.63 -1.07
CA GLN A 412 2.97 31.27 -1.17
C GLN A 412 2.77 30.77 -2.60
N THR A 413 3.86 30.55 -3.33
CA THR A 413 3.83 30.10 -4.73
C THR A 413 4.26 28.65 -4.85
N VAL A 414 3.55 27.88 -5.66
CA VAL A 414 3.92 26.52 -6.05
C VAL A 414 4.49 26.57 -7.47
N ASP A 415 5.71 26.07 -7.62
CA ASP A 415 6.45 26.02 -8.87
C ASP A 415 6.81 24.57 -9.25
N LYS A 416 7.53 24.41 -10.37
CA LYS A 416 7.92 23.09 -10.88
C LYS A 416 8.83 22.33 -9.93
N THR A 417 9.64 23.04 -9.12
CA THR A 417 10.54 22.41 -8.15
C THR A 417 9.78 21.65 -7.07
N VAL A 418 8.67 22.20 -6.56
CA VAL A 418 7.81 21.50 -5.59
C VAL A 418 7.19 20.23 -6.18
N ILE A 419 6.75 20.29 -7.44
CA ILE A 419 6.21 19.13 -8.15
C ILE A 419 7.25 18.01 -8.25
N ASN A 420 8.51 18.36 -8.59
CA ASN A 420 9.59 17.39 -8.70
C ASN A 420 9.96 16.77 -7.35
N GLU A 421 9.93 17.56 -6.28
CA GLU A 421 10.20 17.06 -4.92
C GLU A 421 9.14 16.04 -4.49
N ILE A 422 7.87 16.33 -4.73
CA ILE A 422 6.76 15.42 -4.42
C ILE A 422 6.85 14.16 -5.27
N LEU A 423 7.04 14.32 -6.59
CA LEU A 423 7.20 13.17 -7.48
C LEU A 423 8.39 12.31 -7.08
N THR A 424 9.48 12.91 -6.60
CA THR A 424 10.64 12.16 -6.10
C THR A 424 10.28 11.31 -4.88
N GLY A 425 9.47 11.86 -3.97
CA GLY A 425 8.93 11.12 -2.82
C GLY A 425 7.96 10.00 -3.21
N VAL A 426 6.97 10.30 -4.07
CA VAL A 426 5.91 9.39 -4.49
C VAL A 426 6.46 8.27 -5.38
N CYS A 427 7.20 8.64 -6.42
CA CYS A 427 7.74 7.70 -7.39
C CYS A 427 9.03 7.03 -6.92
N ARG A 428 9.71 7.54 -5.88
CA ARG A 428 11.05 7.05 -5.46
C ARG A 428 12.07 7.04 -6.60
N VAL A 429 11.91 7.96 -7.54
CA VAL A 429 12.82 8.21 -8.65
C VAL A 429 13.25 9.67 -8.53
N PRO A 430 14.56 9.99 -8.57
CA PRO A 430 15.01 11.37 -8.66
C PRO A 430 14.46 12.00 -9.94
N ILE A 431 13.51 12.93 -9.81
CA ILE A 431 12.83 13.61 -10.93
C ILE A 431 13.42 15.00 -11.20
N GLU A 432 14.64 15.21 -10.73
CA GLU A 432 15.41 16.42 -10.98
C GLU A 432 15.52 16.66 -12.50
N THR A 433 15.13 17.86 -12.94
CA THR A 433 15.72 18.43 -14.16
C THR A 433 17.21 18.39 -13.97
N VAL A 434 17.99 18.01 -15.01
CA VAL A 434 19.46 18.04 -14.94
C VAL A 434 19.91 19.43 -14.49
N ASP A 435 20.01 19.60 -13.17
CA ASP A 435 20.52 20.78 -12.53
C ASP A 435 22.04 20.69 -12.64
N THR A 436 22.70 21.83 -12.53
CA THR A 436 24.15 21.95 -12.68
C THR A 436 24.92 21.00 -11.74
N ASP A 437 24.33 20.60 -10.61
CA ASP A 437 24.94 19.71 -9.62
C ASP A 437 24.92 18.23 -10.05
N ASP A 438 23.86 17.78 -10.74
CA ASP A 438 23.71 16.41 -11.22
C ASP A 438 24.69 16.15 -12.40
N ALA A 439 24.88 17.17 -13.24
CA ALA A 439 25.89 17.16 -14.30
C ALA A 439 27.32 17.10 -13.73
N ALA A 440 27.62 17.85 -12.68
CA ALA A 440 28.93 17.81 -12.00
C ALA A 440 29.18 16.45 -11.31
N GLY A 441 28.13 15.86 -10.74
CA GLY A 441 28.15 14.52 -10.17
C GLY A 441 28.47 13.45 -11.20
N LEU A 442 27.88 13.54 -12.40
CA LEU A 442 28.13 12.64 -13.53
C LEU A 442 29.51 12.86 -14.18
N GLU A 443 29.99 14.10 -14.22
CA GLU A 443 31.32 14.44 -14.76
C GLU A 443 32.42 13.68 -14.02
N THR A 444 32.35 13.70 -12.69
CA THR A 444 33.36 13.07 -11.81
C THR A 444 33.06 11.60 -11.46
N LEU A 445 31.94 11.03 -11.94
CA LEU A 445 31.51 9.66 -11.63
C LEU A 445 32.56 8.61 -12.02
N GLU A 446 33.17 8.74 -13.19
CA GLU A 446 34.17 7.79 -13.68
C GLU A 446 35.38 7.72 -12.76
N GLU A 447 35.92 8.88 -12.37
CA GLU A 447 37.06 8.97 -11.47
C GLU A 447 36.73 8.38 -10.09
N ARG A 448 35.54 8.69 -9.54
CA ARG A 448 35.11 8.13 -8.24
C ARG A 448 35.03 6.60 -8.29
N ILE A 449 34.45 6.03 -9.35
CA ILE A 449 34.38 4.55 -9.50
C ILE A 449 35.79 3.96 -9.65
N LYS A 450 36.67 4.56 -10.46
CA LYS A 450 38.07 4.10 -10.62
C LYS A 450 38.88 4.13 -9.32
N THR A 451 38.55 5.00 -8.35
CA THR A 451 39.23 4.95 -7.04
C THR A 451 38.91 3.68 -6.23
N ARG A 452 37.79 3.01 -6.52
CA ARG A 452 37.30 1.83 -5.79
C ARG A 452 37.51 0.51 -6.55
N ILE A 453 37.64 0.59 -7.87
CA ILE A 453 37.76 -0.53 -8.81
C ILE A 453 39.15 -0.51 -9.44
N PHE A 454 39.88 -1.61 -9.34
CA PHE A 454 41.27 -1.70 -9.82
C PHE A 454 41.37 -2.57 -11.08
N GLY A 455 42.16 -2.15 -12.06
CA GLY A 455 42.52 -2.95 -13.24
C GLY A 455 41.38 -3.16 -14.25
N GLN A 456 40.29 -2.38 -14.16
CA GLN A 456 39.10 -2.54 -15.01
C GLN A 456 38.64 -1.18 -15.58
N ASP A 457 39.59 -0.29 -15.88
CA ASP A 457 39.33 1.10 -16.25
C ASP A 457 38.46 1.23 -17.51
N GLU A 458 38.69 0.37 -18.52
CA GLU A 458 37.87 0.34 -19.72
C GLU A 458 36.43 -0.08 -19.42
N ALA A 459 36.25 -1.13 -18.62
CA ALA A 459 34.92 -1.59 -18.21
C ALA A 459 34.17 -0.49 -17.45
N VAL A 460 34.85 0.21 -16.52
CA VAL A 460 34.29 1.35 -15.80
C VAL A 460 33.88 2.46 -16.78
N SER A 461 34.74 2.82 -17.73
CA SER A 461 34.45 3.87 -18.72
C SER A 461 33.23 3.51 -19.57
N GLN A 462 33.12 2.26 -20.04
CA GLN A 462 31.97 1.79 -20.81
C GLN A 462 30.66 1.85 -20.01
N VAL A 463 30.68 1.45 -18.73
CA VAL A 463 29.52 1.50 -17.83
C VAL A 463 29.09 2.94 -17.58
N VAL A 464 30.02 3.81 -17.23
CA VAL A 464 29.73 5.23 -16.95
C VAL A 464 29.21 5.93 -18.19
N ASN A 465 29.78 5.66 -19.36
CA ASN A 465 29.28 6.22 -20.62
C ASN A 465 27.84 5.78 -20.89
N ALA A 466 27.49 4.51 -20.69
CA ALA A 466 26.12 4.03 -20.88
C ALA A 466 25.12 4.78 -19.96
N VAL A 467 25.51 5.03 -18.71
CA VAL A 467 24.70 5.81 -17.75
C VAL A 467 24.61 7.29 -18.15
N LYS A 468 25.71 7.89 -18.60
CA LYS A 468 25.74 9.28 -19.11
C LYS A 468 24.83 9.46 -20.32
N PHE A 469 24.86 8.54 -21.29
CA PHE A 469 23.96 8.55 -22.46
C PHE A 469 22.49 8.53 -22.03
N SER A 470 22.17 7.71 -21.03
CA SER A 470 20.83 7.63 -20.45
C SER A 470 20.37 8.92 -19.80
N LYS A 471 21.19 9.47 -18.90
CA LYS A 471 20.89 10.70 -18.17
C LYS A 471 20.85 11.93 -19.07
N ALA A 472 21.56 11.92 -20.20
CA ALA A 472 21.48 12.95 -21.23
C ALA A 472 20.18 12.89 -22.07
N GLY A 473 19.30 11.91 -21.84
CA GLY A 473 18.06 11.74 -22.59
C GLY A 473 18.28 11.30 -24.04
N LEU A 474 19.42 10.68 -24.34
CA LEU A 474 19.78 10.22 -25.69
C LEU A 474 19.39 8.76 -25.95
N ILE A 475 18.59 8.18 -25.05
CA ILE A 475 18.05 6.83 -25.19
C ILE A 475 16.64 6.91 -25.75
N GLU A 476 16.27 5.92 -26.56
CA GLU A 476 14.90 5.76 -27.06
C GLU A 476 13.90 5.66 -25.91
N ASP A 477 12.79 6.38 -26.02
CA ASP A 477 11.71 6.35 -25.03
C ASP A 477 11.18 4.92 -24.83
N GLY A 478 10.90 4.55 -23.58
CA GLY A 478 10.34 3.25 -23.24
C GLY A 478 11.36 2.13 -23.03
N LYS A 479 12.65 2.44 -22.94
CA LYS A 479 13.72 1.47 -22.61
C LYS A 479 14.31 1.67 -21.21
N PRO A 480 14.94 0.64 -20.62
CA PRO A 480 15.68 0.79 -19.36
C PRO A 480 16.84 1.79 -19.50
N LEU A 481 17.32 2.33 -18.38
CA LEU A 481 18.42 3.32 -18.39
C LEU A 481 19.66 2.76 -19.09
N ALA A 482 20.00 1.51 -18.80
CA ALA A 482 20.99 0.75 -19.54
C ALA A 482 20.77 -0.74 -19.31
N SER A 483 21.08 -1.55 -20.32
CA SER A 483 21.07 -3.00 -20.30
C SER A 483 22.45 -3.49 -20.72
N LEU A 484 23.23 -3.95 -19.74
CA LEU A 484 24.65 -4.24 -19.87
C LEU A 484 24.91 -5.72 -19.57
N LEU A 485 25.78 -6.35 -20.37
CA LEU A 485 26.27 -7.71 -20.11
C LEU A 485 27.76 -7.66 -19.77
N PHE A 486 28.10 -8.00 -18.53
CA PHE A 486 29.46 -8.07 -18.01
C PHE A 486 30.04 -9.46 -18.23
N VAL A 487 31.09 -9.56 -19.04
CA VAL A 487 31.69 -10.84 -19.42
C VAL A 487 33.14 -10.89 -18.97
N GLY A 488 33.53 -11.96 -18.28
CA GLY A 488 34.92 -12.19 -17.89
C GLY A 488 35.05 -13.30 -16.84
N PRO A 489 36.26 -13.57 -16.33
CA PRO A 489 36.47 -14.59 -15.29
C PRO A 489 35.74 -14.31 -13.98
N THR A 490 35.71 -15.28 -13.06
CA THR A 490 35.15 -15.04 -11.73
C THR A 490 36.13 -14.23 -10.88
N GLY A 491 35.61 -13.40 -9.96
CA GLY A 491 36.45 -12.67 -9.01
C GLY A 491 37.20 -11.45 -9.55
N VAL A 492 36.96 -11.03 -10.80
CA VAL A 492 37.58 -9.83 -11.43
C VAL A 492 36.85 -8.50 -11.16
N GLY A 493 35.76 -8.53 -10.38
CA GLY A 493 35.08 -7.30 -9.94
C GLY A 493 33.77 -6.93 -10.66
N LYS A 494 33.19 -7.82 -11.50
CA LYS A 494 31.89 -7.59 -12.17
C LYS A 494 30.79 -7.11 -11.22
N THR A 495 30.57 -7.83 -10.13
CA THR A 495 29.60 -7.49 -9.07
C THR A 495 29.99 -6.24 -8.28
N GLU A 496 31.28 -5.96 -8.14
CA GLU A 496 31.78 -4.80 -7.40
C GLU A 496 31.53 -3.49 -8.17
N ILE A 497 31.65 -3.49 -9.50
CA ILE A 497 31.27 -2.35 -10.34
C ILE A 497 29.78 -2.06 -10.19
N ALA A 498 28.91 -3.08 -10.27
CA ALA A 498 27.46 -2.89 -10.12
C ALA A 498 27.09 -2.30 -8.74
N ARG A 499 27.74 -2.79 -7.66
CA ARG A 499 27.55 -2.27 -6.30
C ARG A 499 28.03 -0.83 -6.18
N THR A 500 29.23 -0.55 -6.67
CA THR A 500 29.82 0.80 -6.61
C THR A 500 28.97 1.78 -7.41
N LEU A 501 28.48 1.39 -8.58
CA LEU A 501 27.57 2.21 -9.38
C LEU A 501 26.28 2.54 -8.63
N ALA A 502 25.67 1.56 -7.95
CA ALA A 502 24.47 1.78 -7.15
C ALA A 502 24.73 2.79 -6.02
N ASP A 503 25.84 2.62 -5.29
CA ASP A 503 26.26 3.52 -4.21
C ASP A 503 26.48 4.95 -4.73
N GLU A 504 27.21 5.12 -5.84
CA GLU A 504 27.55 6.42 -6.41
C GLU A 504 26.34 7.15 -7.03
N LEU A 505 25.34 6.39 -7.49
CA LEU A 505 24.06 6.94 -7.97
C LEU A 505 23.05 7.15 -6.84
N GLY A 506 23.35 6.72 -5.61
CA GLY A 506 22.43 6.81 -4.47
C GLY A 506 21.18 5.92 -4.60
N VAL A 507 21.24 4.86 -5.41
CA VAL A 507 20.11 3.95 -5.68
C VAL A 507 20.35 2.57 -5.08
N LYS A 508 19.28 1.80 -4.89
CA LYS A 508 19.40 0.45 -4.33
C LYS A 508 20.02 -0.52 -5.33
N LEU A 509 20.88 -1.43 -4.86
CA LEU A 509 21.29 -2.62 -5.60
C LEU A 509 20.29 -3.76 -5.33
N ILE A 510 19.60 -4.22 -6.37
CA ILE A 510 18.77 -5.42 -6.33
C ILE A 510 19.54 -6.54 -7.00
N ARG A 511 19.78 -7.65 -6.30
CA ARG A 511 20.59 -8.76 -6.83
C ARG A 511 19.81 -10.06 -6.84
N PHE A 512 19.85 -10.75 -7.97
CA PHE A 512 19.38 -12.12 -8.12
C PHE A 512 20.51 -13.00 -8.65
N ASP A 513 20.69 -14.17 -8.05
CA ASP A 513 21.61 -15.20 -8.53
C ASP A 513 20.85 -16.13 -9.49
N MET A 514 21.21 -16.11 -10.78
CA MET A 514 20.50 -16.86 -11.80
C MET A 514 20.72 -18.38 -11.71
N SER A 515 21.72 -18.83 -10.94
CA SER A 515 21.89 -20.25 -10.64
C SER A 515 20.72 -20.81 -9.80
N GLU A 516 20.03 -19.98 -9.01
CA GLU A 516 18.82 -20.38 -8.28
C GLU A 516 17.59 -20.55 -9.20
N TYR A 517 17.64 -19.98 -10.41
CA TYR A 517 16.52 -19.93 -11.36
C TYR A 517 16.78 -20.74 -12.63
N GLY A 518 17.58 -21.81 -12.53
CA GLY A 518 17.80 -22.77 -13.63
C GLY A 518 16.59 -23.66 -13.91
N GLU A 519 15.69 -23.85 -12.93
CA GLU A 519 14.51 -24.70 -13.05
C GLU A 519 13.21 -23.91 -13.25
N LYS A 520 12.28 -24.47 -14.01
CA LYS A 520 11.00 -23.82 -14.36
C LYS A 520 10.15 -23.41 -13.14
N HIS A 521 10.18 -24.18 -12.05
CA HIS A 521 9.44 -23.85 -10.83
C HIS A 521 10.02 -22.64 -10.08
N ALA A 522 11.33 -22.42 -10.16
CA ALA A 522 11.97 -21.24 -9.57
C ALA A 522 11.66 -19.98 -10.39
N VAL A 523 11.63 -20.10 -11.73
CA VAL A 523 11.24 -19.00 -12.64
C VAL A 523 9.84 -18.47 -12.31
N ALA A 524 8.89 -19.36 -12.00
CA ALA A 524 7.54 -18.99 -11.58
C ALA A 524 7.54 -18.11 -10.32
N LYS A 525 8.47 -18.30 -9.37
CA LYS A 525 8.60 -17.41 -8.21
C LYS A 525 9.14 -16.02 -8.58
N LEU A 526 10.05 -15.94 -9.55
CA LEU A 526 10.65 -14.68 -9.97
C LEU A 526 9.65 -13.76 -10.68
N ILE A 527 8.83 -14.32 -11.57
CA ILE A 527 7.92 -13.56 -12.45
C ILE A 527 6.47 -13.59 -11.95
N GLY A 528 6.06 -14.70 -11.32
CA GLY A 528 4.69 -14.98 -10.89
C GLY A 528 4.21 -16.33 -11.44
N SER A 529 3.49 -17.09 -10.61
CA SER A 529 2.91 -18.38 -11.02
C SER A 529 1.76 -18.16 -12.02
N PRO A 530 1.59 -19.02 -13.03
CA PRO A 530 0.42 -18.95 -13.91
C PRO A 530 -0.89 -19.31 -13.20
N ALA A 531 -2.03 -18.91 -13.75
CA ALA A 531 -3.35 -19.15 -13.18
C ALA A 531 -3.62 -20.63 -12.92
N GLY A 532 -4.05 -20.97 -11.70
CA GLY A 532 -4.34 -22.34 -11.27
C GLY A 532 -3.19 -23.06 -10.55
N TYR A 533 -2.06 -22.40 -10.31
CA TYR A 533 -0.94 -22.94 -9.53
C TYR A 533 -0.84 -22.29 -8.13
N VAL A 534 -0.31 -23.04 -7.16
CA VAL A 534 -0.05 -22.52 -5.80
C VAL A 534 0.90 -21.31 -5.89
N GLY A 535 0.56 -20.22 -5.21
CA GLY A 535 1.29 -18.95 -5.30
C GLY A 535 0.87 -18.07 -6.47
N TYR A 536 -0.25 -18.33 -7.16
CA TYR A 536 -0.81 -17.39 -8.14
C TYR A 536 -1.15 -16.03 -7.52
N GLU A 537 -1.59 -16.01 -6.26
CA GLU A 537 -1.86 -14.77 -5.52
C GLU A 537 -0.58 -14.09 -4.99
N GLU A 538 0.56 -14.76 -5.07
CA GLU A 538 1.87 -14.19 -4.75
C GLU A 538 2.48 -13.66 -6.05
N GLY A 539 2.54 -12.34 -6.22
CA GLY A 539 3.20 -11.73 -7.38
C GLY A 539 4.67 -12.12 -7.52
N GLY A 540 5.26 -11.84 -8.68
CA GLY A 540 6.68 -12.11 -8.93
C GLY A 540 7.62 -11.35 -7.99
N ILE A 541 8.64 -12.03 -7.49
CA ILE A 541 9.67 -11.39 -6.64
C ILE A 541 10.37 -10.25 -7.39
N LEU A 542 10.63 -10.41 -8.70
CA LEU A 542 11.26 -9.38 -9.53
C LEU A 542 10.34 -8.18 -9.73
N THR A 543 9.08 -8.41 -10.10
CA THR A 543 8.13 -7.31 -10.33
C THR A 543 7.89 -6.51 -9.05
N GLU A 544 7.72 -7.17 -7.91
CA GLU A 544 7.58 -6.52 -6.61
C GLU A 544 8.83 -5.75 -6.17
N ALA A 545 10.03 -6.31 -6.39
CA ALA A 545 11.28 -5.64 -6.04
C ALA A 545 11.46 -4.32 -6.80
N ILE A 546 11.11 -4.33 -8.09
CA ILE A 546 11.20 -3.16 -8.98
C ILE A 546 10.10 -2.15 -8.67
N ARG A 547 8.85 -2.58 -8.44
CA ARG A 547 7.77 -1.67 -7.99
C ARG A 547 8.12 -0.94 -6.69
N LYS A 548 8.78 -1.62 -5.74
CA LYS A 548 9.21 -1.01 -4.48
C LYS A 548 10.41 -0.07 -4.65
N ASN A 549 11.24 -0.28 -5.67
CA ASN A 549 12.47 0.47 -5.93
C ASN A 549 12.61 0.72 -7.45
N PRO A 550 11.78 1.60 -8.03
CA PRO A 550 11.71 1.82 -9.48
C PRO A 550 12.96 2.51 -10.04
N SER A 551 13.75 3.15 -9.18
CA SER A 551 15.13 3.55 -9.49
C SER A 551 16.12 2.64 -8.74
N CYS A 552 16.80 1.77 -9.47
CA CYS A 552 17.75 0.82 -8.91
C CYS A 552 18.77 0.34 -9.93
N VAL A 553 19.86 -0.25 -9.44
CA VAL A 553 20.71 -1.14 -10.24
C VAL A 553 20.21 -2.56 -10.03
N LEU A 554 19.71 -3.20 -11.09
CA LEU A 554 19.30 -4.60 -11.09
C LEU A 554 20.46 -5.46 -11.58
N LEU A 555 20.99 -6.31 -10.71
CA LEU A 555 22.07 -7.24 -11.00
C LEU A 555 21.54 -8.68 -11.10
N LEU A 556 21.70 -9.28 -12.28
CA LEU A 556 21.42 -10.68 -12.56
C LEU A 556 22.75 -11.42 -12.72
N ASP A 557 23.19 -12.09 -11.65
CA ASP A 557 24.49 -12.76 -11.60
C ASP A 557 24.41 -14.13 -12.32
N GLU A 558 25.43 -14.49 -13.09
CA GLU A 558 25.57 -15.78 -13.79
C GLU A 558 24.41 -16.11 -14.76
N ILE A 559 24.04 -15.16 -15.61
CA ILE A 559 22.85 -15.27 -16.47
C ILE A 559 22.86 -16.51 -17.38
N GLU A 560 24.02 -17.04 -17.76
CA GLU A 560 24.13 -18.29 -18.53
C GLU A 560 23.57 -19.53 -17.83
N LYS A 561 23.32 -19.46 -16.51
CA LYS A 561 22.72 -20.54 -15.71
C LYS A 561 21.20 -20.45 -15.61
N ALA A 562 20.62 -19.33 -16.03
CA ALA A 562 19.17 -19.11 -16.00
C ALA A 562 18.44 -20.06 -16.97
N HIS A 563 17.20 -20.39 -16.60
CA HIS A 563 16.27 -21.03 -17.52
C HIS A 563 15.92 -20.14 -18.73
N ALA A 564 15.60 -20.74 -19.88
CA ALA A 564 15.28 -20.03 -21.12
C ALA A 564 14.14 -19.00 -20.98
N ASP A 565 13.14 -19.28 -20.16
CA ASP A 565 12.00 -18.39 -19.92
C ASP A 565 12.41 -17.02 -19.33
N ILE A 566 13.52 -16.97 -18.59
CA ILE A 566 14.05 -15.69 -18.06
C ILE A 566 14.53 -14.81 -19.20
N TYR A 567 15.16 -15.37 -20.23
CA TYR A 567 15.61 -14.59 -21.39
C TYR A 567 14.43 -13.94 -22.11
N ASN A 568 13.29 -14.63 -22.24
CA ASN A 568 12.08 -14.07 -22.84
C ASN A 568 11.57 -12.86 -22.05
N VAL A 569 11.58 -12.96 -20.72
CA VAL A 569 11.23 -11.84 -19.84
C VAL A 569 12.21 -10.68 -19.97
N LEU A 570 13.52 -10.96 -20.01
CA LEU A 570 14.52 -9.91 -20.18
C LEU A 570 14.42 -9.23 -21.55
N LEU A 571 14.07 -9.95 -22.61
CA LEU A 571 13.78 -9.34 -23.92
C LEU A 571 12.63 -8.34 -23.83
N GLN A 572 11.55 -8.68 -23.13
CA GLN A 572 10.42 -7.77 -22.90
C GLN A 572 10.86 -6.54 -22.07
N VAL A 573 11.64 -6.75 -21.01
CA VAL A 573 12.16 -5.67 -20.17
C VAL A 573 13.06 -4.74 -20.97
N MET A 574 13.95 -5.25 -21.81
CA MET A 574 14.87 -4.42 -22.61
C MET A 574 14.16 -3.65 -23.73
N ASP A 575 13.03 -4.14 -24.25
CA ASP A 575 12.26 -3.47 -25.29
C ASP A 575 11.30 -2.41 -24.77
N TYR A 576 10.52 -2.78 -23.76
CA TYR A 576 9.34 -2.03 -23.33
C TYR A 576 9.50 -1.46 -21.93
N ALA A 577 10.63 -1.73 -21.27
CA ALA A 577 10.92 -1.33 -19.90
C ALA A 577 9.78 -1.63 -18.93
N THR A 578 9.00 -2.67 -19.20
CA THR A 578 7.81 -3.01 -18.44
C THR A 578 7.68 -4.51 -18.33
N LEU A 579 7.40 -4.97 -17.10
CA LEU A 579 7.10 -6.37 -16.83
C LEU A 579 5.76 -6.44 -16.09
N THR A 580 4.83 -7.20 -16.62
CA THR A 580 3.53 -7.41 -15.99
C THR A 580 3.54 -8.73 -15.25
N ASP A 581 3.11 -8.74 -13.99
CA ASP A 581 2.92 -9.97 -13.26
C ASP A 581 1.61 -10.69 -13.66
N ASN A 582 1.38 -11.84 -13.05
CA ASN A 582 0.19 -12.67 -13.24
C ASN A 582 -1.13 -12.01 -12.76
N GLN A 583 -1.08 -10.97 -11.93
CA GLN A 583 -2.23 -10.20 -11.47
C GLN A 583 -2.50 -8.97 -12.36
N GLY A 584 -1.72 -8.77 -13.42
CA GLY A 584 -1.84 -7.61 -14.28
C GLY A 584 -1.13 -6.35 -13.75
N ARG A 585 -0.41 -6.46 -12.62
CA ARG A 585 0.35 -5.35 -12.04
C ARG A 585 1.65 -5.16 -12.83
N LYS A 586 1.95 -3.92 -13.18
CA LYS A 586 3.10 -3.57 -14.03
C LYS A 586 4.26 -3.04 -13.18
N ALA A 587 5.45 -3.58 -13.41
CA ALA A 587 6.71 -3.04 -12.92
C ALA A 587 7.40 -2.24 -14.02
N ASP A 588 7.84 -1.02 -13.70
CA ASP A 588 8.51 -0.09 -14.62
C ASP A 588 10.03 -0.12 -14.45
N PHE A 589 10.74 -0.38 -15.54
CA PHE A 589 12.19 -0.50 -15.62
C PHE A 589 12.85 0.71 -16.30
N ARG A 590 12.11 1.75 -16.70
CA ARG A 590 12.68 2.91 -17.41
C ARG A 590 13.75 3.64 -16.61
N ASN A 591 13.69 3.56 -15.28
CA ASN A 591 14.66 4.15 -14.36
C ASN A 591 15.63 3.12 -13.74
N VAL A 592 15.74 1.94 -14.36
CA VAL A 592 16.56 0.82 -13.88
C VAL A 592 17.78 0.61 -14.78
N VAL A 593 18.96 0.46 -14.15
CA VAL A 593 20.17 -0.03 -14.82
C VAL A 593 20.21 -1.55 -14.67
N VAL A 594 19.97 -2.27 -15.75
CA VAL A 594 19.99 -3.73 -15.81
C VAL A 594 21.41 -4.20 -16.14
N ILE A 595 22.04 -4.90 -15.19
CA ILE A 595 23.37 -5.50 -15.33
C ILE A 595 23.23 -7.00 -15.24
N MET A 596 23.70 -7.71 -16.25
CA MET A 596 23.80 -9.16 -16.27
C MET A 596 25.28 -9.54 -16.21
N THR A 597 25.66 -10.51 -15.40
CA THR A 597 27.05 -11.03 -15.41
C THR A 597 27.10 -12.40 -16.06
N SER A 598 28.22 -12.68 -16.72
CA SER A 598 28.49 -13.99 -17.28
C SER A 598 29.95 -14.39 -17.11
N ASN A 599 30.17 -15.69 -16.93
CA ASN A 599 31.48 -16.32 -16.99
C ASN A 599 31.77 -16.95 -18.37
N ALA A 600 30.94 -16.66 -19.39
CA ALA A 600 31.14 -17.16 -20.75
C ALA A 600 32.55 -16.82 -21.27
N GLY A 601 33.27 -17.84 -21.74
CA GLY A 601 34.65 -17.69 -22.25
C GLY A 601 35.75 -17.73 -21.19
N ALA A 602 35.42 -17.70 -19.89
CA ALA A 602 36.41 -17.71 -18.79
C ALA A 602 37.38 -18.89 -18.83
N ASN A 603 36.90 -20.09 -19.16
CA ASN A 603 37.73 -21.31 -19.20
C ASN A 603 38.69 -21.39 -20.40
N ARG A 604 38.55 -20.47 -21.37
CA ARG A 604 39.42 -20.38 -22.55
C ARG A 604 40.49 -19.30 -22.40
N LEU A 605 40.26 -18.32 -21.52
CA LEU A 605 41.24 -17.33 -21.12
C LEU A 605 42.37 -17.99 -20.32
N GLY A 606 43.62 -17.67 -20.66
CA GLY A 606 44.80 -18.20 -19.96
C GLY A 606 45.32 -19.57 -20.46
N LYS A 607 44.69 -20.21 -21.46
CA LYS A 607 45.39 -21.25 -22.26
C LYS A 607 46.32 -20.56 -23.26
N SER A 608 47.41 -19.99 -22.77
CA SER A 608 48.43 -19.39 -23.62
C SER A 608 48.96 -20.43 -24.61
N GLY A 609 48.63 -20.25 -25.89
CA GLY A 609 49.53 -20.70 -26.95
C GLY A 609 50.86 -19.96 -26.78
N ILE A 610 51.97 -20.68 -26.82
CA ILE A 610 53.32 -20.11 -26.75
C ILE A 610 53.49 -19.18 -27.97
N GLY A 611 53.39 -17.85 -27.79
CA GLY A 611 53.58 -16.88 -28.87
C GLY A 611 53.17 -15.45 -28.52
N PHE A 612 54.00 -14.48 -28.94
CA PHE A 612 53.96 -13.03 -28.71
C PHE A 612 52.74 -12.31 -29.34
N ILE A 613 51.49 -12.68 -29.03
CA ILE A 613 50.28 -11.91 -29.43
C ILE A 613 49.16 -12.17 -28.40
N SER A 614 49.13 -11.44 -27.27
CA SER A 614 48.25 -11.80 -26.14
C SER A 614 46.98 -10.95 -25.95
N GLU A 615 46.96 -9.66 -26.26
CA GLU A 615 45.79 -8.82 -25.92
C GLU A 615 44.63 -8.92 -26.92
N SER A 616 44.90 -8.87 -28.23
CA SER A 616 43.85 -8.89 -29.27
C SER A 616 43.19 -10.26 -29.47
N MET A 617 43.84 -11.34 -29.03
CA MET A 617 43.31 -12.70 -29.18
C MET A 617 42.26 -13.01 -28.10
N ASP A 618 42.47 -12.55 -26.86
CA ASP A 618 41.58 -12.82 -25.73
C ASP A 618 40.19 -12.19 -25.91
N GLU A 619 40.11 -10.95 -26.40
CA GLU A 619 38.82 -10.27 -26.67
C GLU A 619 38.02 -10.97 -27.79
N SER A 620 38.72 -11.46 -28.82
CA SER A 620 38.10 -12.19 -29.94
C SER A 620 37.50 -13.53 -29.47
N VAL A 621 38.19 -14.24 -28.57
CA VAL A 621 37.75 -15.51 -27.98
C VAL A 621 36.57 -15.31 -27.04
N LEU A 622 36.58 -14.25 -26.22
CA LEU A 622 35.45 -13.84 -25.39
C LEU A 622 34.23 -13.50 -26.24
N THR A 623 34.42 -12.72 -27.30
CA THR A 623 33.34 -12.33 -28.23
C THR A 623 32.71 -13.54 -28.90
N GLU A 624 33.51 -14.52 -29.32
CA GLU A 624 33.01 -15.77 -29.89
C GLU A 624 32.28 -16.63 -28.86
N ALA A 625 32.80 -16.72 -27.63
CA ALA A 625 32.13 -17.42 -26.53
C ALA A 625 30.75 -16.82 -26.23
N VAL A 626 30.66 -15.50 -26.19
CA VAL A 626 29.40 -14.77 -26.00
C VAL A 626 28.41 -15.03 -27.13
N LYS A 627 28.87 -15.07 -28.39
CA LYS A 627 28.03 -15.42 -29.55
C LYS A 627 27.46 -16.84 -29.48
N ASN A 628 28.22 -17.78 -28.90
CA ASN A 628 27.81 -19.17 -28.76
C ASN A 628 26.87 -19.39 -27.56
N THR A 629 27.07 -18.66 -26.47
CA THR A 629 26.23 -18.78 -25.26
C THR A 629 24.91 -18.03 -25.41
N PHE A 630 24.93 -16.83 -26.00
CA PHE A 630 23.77 -15.96 -26.07
C PHE A 630 23.25 -15.79 -27.49
N GLN A 631 21.95 -16.03 -27.66
CA GLN A 631 21.29 -15.90 -28.96
C GLN A 631 21.42 -14.47 -29.51
N PRO A 632 21.46 -14.29 -30.85
CA PRO A 632 21.55 -12.97 -31.47
C PRO A 632 20.46 -12.00 -31.01
N GLU A 633 19.24 -12.51 -30.80
CA GLU A 633 18.10 -11.74 -30.32
C GLU A 633 18.39 -11.04 -29.00
N PHE A 634 18.88 -11.79 -28.00
CA PHE A 634 19.27 -11.22 -26.70
C PHE A 634 20.42 -10.21 -26.84
N ARG A 635 21.45 -10.54 -27.63
CA ARG A 635 22.63 -9.68 -27.79
C ARG A 635 22.31 -8.34 -28.44
N ASN A 636 21.38 -8.32 -29.39
CA ASN A 636 20.99 -7.10 -30.11
C ASN A 636 20.16 -6.12 -29.26
N ARG A 637 19.68 -6.56 -28.08
CA ARG A 637 18.90 -5.73 -27.14
C ARG A 637 19.75 -5.12 -26.04
N LEU A 638 20.97 -5.59 -25.85
CA LEU A 638 21.92 -5.01 -24.93
C LEU A 638 22.42 -3.67 -25.48
N ASN A 639 22.53 -2.66 -24.62
CA ASN A 639 23.20 -1.42 -24.98
C ASN A 639 24.70 -1.65 -25.19
N LYS A 640 25.31 -2.48 -24.35
CA LYS A 640 26.73 -2.81 -24.43
C LYS A 640 27.04 -4.15 -23.78
N ILE A 641 27.98 -4.87 -24.40
CA ILE A 641 28.67 -5.99 -23.79
C ILE A 641 30.00 -5.44 -23.27
N VAL A 642 30.20 -5.50 -21.96
CA VAL A 642 31.38 -4.97 -21.27
C VAL A 642 32.29 -6.13 -20.92
N VAL A 643 33.49 -6.11 -21.48
CA VAL A 643 34.50 -7.16 -21.28
C VAL A 643 35.39 -6.80 -20.11
N PHE A 644 35.64 -7.77 -19.23
CA PHE A 644 36.49 -7.63 -18.06
C PHE A 644 37.81 -8.35 -18.28
N ASN A 645 38.90 -7.68 -17.91
CA ASN A 645 40.24 -8.23 -18.01
C ASN A 645 40.46 -9.31 -16.96
N SER A 646 41.32 -10.27 -17.29
CA SER A 646 41.82 -11.24 -16.32
C SER A 646 42.60 -10.54 -15.20
N MET A 647 42.63 -11.17 -14.02
CA MET A 647 43.36 -10.62 -12.88
C MET A 647 44.86 -10.69 -13.11
N ASP A 648 45.52 -9.54 -13.20
CA ASP A 648 46.98 -9.42 -13.26
C ASP A 648 47.60 -9.28 -11.86
N ASP A 649 48.94 -9.30 -11.81
CA ASP A 649 49.70 -9.26 -10.56
C ASP A 649 49.56 -7.91 -9.83
N ASP A 650 49.35 -6.82 -10.58
CA ASP A 650 49.21 -5.47 -10.06
C ASP A 650 47.82 -5.28 -9.43
N MET A 651 46.75 -5.66 -10.13
CA MET A 651 45.39 -5.71 -9.62
C MET A 651 45.31 -6.58 -8.36
N ALA A 652 45.90 -7.77 -8.39
CA ALA A 652 45.98 -8.65 -7.23
C ALA A 652 46.65 -7.97 -6.02
N SER A 653 47.74 -7.23 -6.26
CA SER A 653 48.44 -6.49 -5.21
C SER A 653 47.58 -5.36 -4.63
N MET A 654 46.88 -4.59 -5.47
CA MET A 654 45.96 -3.55 -5.02
C MET A 654 44.79 -4.11 -4.20
N VAL A 655 44.22 -5.25 -4.60
CA VAL A 655 43.13 -5.91 -3.84
C VAL A 655 43.63 -6.37 -2.47
N VAL A 656 44.83 -6.95 -2.38
CA VAL A 656 45.43 -7.32 -1.09
C VAL A 656 45.57 -6.10 -0.18
N GLU A 657 46.01 -4.96 -0.70
CA GLU A 657 46.13 -3.73 0.08
C GLU A 657 44.77 -3.21 0.56
N LYS A 658 43.76 -3.20 -0.31
CA LYS A 658 42.38 -2.83 0.06
C LYS A 658 41.87 -3.72 1.21
N LYS A 659 42.02 -5.04 1.10
CA LYS A 659 41.57 -5.99 2.13
C LYS A 659 42.32 -5.85 3.46
N LEU A 660 43.62 -5.58 3.42
CA LEU A 660 44.39 -5.30 4.63
C LEU A 660 43.99 -3.96 5.28
N LYS A 661 43.62 -2.95 4.47
CA LYS A 661 43.09 -1.67 4.95
C LYS A 661 41.74 -1.87 5.64
N GLU A 662 40.80 -2.59 5.02
CA GLU A 662 39.50 -2.95 5.62
C GLU A 662 39.68 -3.68 6.96
N LEU A 663 40.63 -4.63 7.03
CA LEU A 663 40.98 -5.31 8.27
C LEU A 663 41.58 -4.37 9.32
N SER A 664 42.41 -3.42 8.89
CA SER A 664 42.97 -2.39 9.78
C SER A 664 41.88 -1.49 10.35
N GLU A 665 40.89 -1.07 9.55
CA GLU A 665 39.75 -0.26 9.99
C GLU A 665 38.91 -1.01 11.04
N GLN A 666 38.65 -2.31 10.84
CA GLN A 666 37.99 -3.17 11.84
C GLN A 666 38.75 -3.21 13.17
N LEU A 667 40.09 -3.22 13.12
CA LEU A 667 40.96 -3.24 14.30
C LEU A 667 41.09 -1.86 14.97
N GLN A 668 40.93 -0.77 14.24
CA GLN A 668 40.97 0.58 14.80
C GLN A 668 39.87 0.83 15.83
N ALA A 669 38.68 0.24 15.65
CA ALA A 669 37.61 0.28 16.65
C ALA A 669 38.06 -0.27 18.02
N LYS A 670 39.06 -1.17 18.03
CA LYS A 670 39.70 -1.72 19.23
C LYS A 670 40.99 -1.00 19.63
N LYS A 671 41.27 0.17 19.05
CA LYS A 671 42.51 0.96 19.24
C LYS A 671 43.78 0.18 18.83
N ILE A 672 43.66 -0.71 17.83
CA ILE A 672 44.77 -1.51 17.31
C ILE A 672 45.16 -1.00 15.93
N THR A 673 46.45 -0.75 15.73
CA THR A 673 47.00 -0.39 14.42
C THR A 673 47.64 -1.62 13.76
N LEU A 674 47.17 -1.98 12.57
CA LEU A 674 47.73 -3.07 11.77
C LEU A 674 48.73 -2.52 10.73
N SER A 675 49.89 -3.17 10.63
CA SER A 675 50.83 -2.99 9.53
C SER A 675 51.21 -4.36 8.96
N ALA A 676 51.46 -4.45 7.66
CA ALA A 676 51.87 -5.70 7.02
C ALA A 676 53.12 -5.46 6.18
N ASP A 677 54.13 -6.32 6.32
CA ASP A 677 55.35 -6.23 5.52
C ASP A 677 55.17 -6.78 4.09
N LYS A 678 56.16 -6.55 3.22
CA LYS A 678 56.12 -7.02 1.83
C LYS A 678 55.99 -8.54 1.74
N LYS A 679 56.58 -9.30 2.66
CA LYS A 679 56.53 -10.77 2.65
C LYS A 679 55.14 -11.30 2.97
N ALA A 680 54.45 -10.69 3.94
CA ALA A 680 53.07 -11.00 4.28
C ALA A 680 52.12 -10.66 3.13
N LYS A 681 52.28 -9.48 2.50
CA LYS A 681 51.50 -9.10 1.33
C LYS A 681 51.69 -10.09 0.17
N THR A 682 52.94 -10.48 -0.14
CA THR A 682 53.22 -11.46 -1.20
C THR A 682 52.63 -12.82 -0.88
N LEU A 683 52.77 -13.32 0.36
CA LEU A 683 52.20 -14.62 0.75
C LEU A 683 50.66 -14.61 0.66
N LEU A 684 50.04 -13.51 1.09
CA LEU A 684 48.58 -13.34 1.02
C LEU A 684 48.10 -13.33 -0.43
N LYS A 685 48.83 -12.66 -1.33
CA LYS A 685 48.58 -12.71 -2.77
C LYS A 685 48.68 -14.13 -3.31
N THR A 686 49.79 -14.82 -3.05
CA THR A 686 50.04 -16.17 -3.57
C THR A 686 49.03 -17.21 -3.05
N LYS A 687 48.59 -17.11 -1.79
CA LYS A 687 47.58 -18.01 -1.23
C LYS A 687 46.14 -17.63 -1.61
N GLY A 688 45.88 -16.33 -1.80
CA GLY A 688 44.52 -15.80 -1.95
C GLY A 688 44.08 -15.50 -3.38
N VAL A 689 44.99 -15.56 -4.36
CA VAL A 689 44.69 -15.32 -5.77
C VAL A 689 44.94 -16.59 -6.58
N SER A 690 43.93 -17.03 -7.33
CA SER A 690 44.04 -18.12 -8.29
C SER A 690 43.51 -17.70 -9.66
N GLN A 691 43.95 -18.38 -10.72
CA GLN A 691 43.42 -18.13 -12.07
C GLN A 691 41.92 -18.49 -12.17
N GLU A 692 41.45 -19.49 -11.42
CA GLU A 692 40.06 -19.96 -11.49
C GLU A 692 39.07 -19.10 -10.68
N PHE A 693 39.48 -18.63 -9.50
CA PHE A 693 38.59 -17.95 -8.53
C PHE A 693 38.93 -16.46 -8.31
N GLY A 694 39.97 -15.95 -8.96
CA GLY A 694 40.45 -14.58 -8.79
C GLY A 694 40.81 -14.27 -7.34
N ALA A 695 40.47 -13.07 -6.87
CA ALA A 695 40.77 -12.60 -5.51
C ALA A 695 39.78 -13.09 -4.43
N ARG A 696 38.80 -13.96 -4.77
CA ARG A 696 37.77 -14.40 -3.83
C ARG A 696 38.34 -15.15 -2.61
N GLU A 697 39.46 -15.83 -2.77
CA GLU A 697 40.10 -16.59 -1.68
C GLU A 697 40.87 -15.71 -0.68
N ILE A 698 41.16 -14.43 -1.00
CA ILE A 698 41.88 -13.53 -0.07
C ILE A 698 41.13 -13.40 1.25
N ASP A 699 39.80 -13.19 1.21
CA ASP A 699 38.99 -13.07 2.42
C ASP A 699 39.01 -14.36 3.26
N ARG A 700 39.11 -15.52 2.60
CA ARG A 700 39.23 -16.83 3.27
C ARG A 700 40.58 -16.98 3.94
N VAL A 701 41.68 -16.63 3.25
CA VAL A 701 43.03 -16.65 3.83
C VAL A 701 43.12 -15.68 5.01
N ILE A 702 42.56 -14.47 4.89
CA ILE A 702 42.51 -13.53 6.01
C ILE A 702 41.71 -14.13 7.18
N ARG A 703 40.57 -14.76 6.92
CA ARG A 703 39.71 -15.33 7.98
C ARG A 703 40.34 -16.53 8.68
N ASN A 704 41.01 -17.41 7.94
CA ASN A 704 41.47 -18.69 8.45
C ASN A 704 42.93 -18.66 8.92
N ASP A 705 43.79 -17.89 8.24
CA ASP A 705 45.23 -17.91 8.51
C ASP A 705 45.69 -16.65 9.27
N VAL A 706 45.00 -15.52 9.11
CA VAL A 706 45.45 -14.23 9.69
C VAL A 706 44.65 -13.85 10.94
N LYS A 707 43.31 -13.78 10.85
CA LYS A 707 42.44 -13.36 11.97
C LYS A 707 42.62 -14.19 13.24
N PRO A 708 42.80 -15.54 13.21
CA PRO A 708 42.97 -16.32 14.42
C PRO A 708 44.21 -15.92 15.22
N LEU A 709 45.28 -15.50 14.55
CA LEU A 709 46.50 -15.00 15.21
C LEU A 709 46.21 -13.78 16.09
N PHE A 710 45.23 -12.96 15.72
CA PHE A 710 44.87 -11.76 16.47
C PHE A 710 43.95 -12.07 17.65
N VAL A 711 43.16 -13.15 17.60
CA VAL A 711 42.11 -13.43 18.61
C VAL A 711 42.71 -13.58 20.00
N ASP A 712 43.73 -14.43 20.15
CA ASP A 712 44.35 -14.70 21.44
C ASP A 712 45.04 -13.47 22.01
N GLU A 713 45.71 -12.68 21.16
CA GLU A 713 46.40 -11.45 21.58
C GLU A 713 45.42 -10.32 21.97
N ILE A 714 44.24 -10.27 21.34
CA ILE A 714 43.19 -9.29 21.64
C ILE A 714 42.41 -9.66 22.91
N LEU A 715 42.09 -10.95 23.11
CA LEU A 715 41.28 -11.39 24.25
C LEU A 715 42.12 -11.57 25.52
N PHE A 716 43.31 -12.16 25.40
CA PHE A 716 44.11 -12.62 26.53
C PHE A 716 45.54 -12.05 26.55
N GLY A 717 46.05 -11.56 25.41
CA GLY A 717 47.44 -11.13 25.26
C GLY A 717 47.69 -9.62 25.38
N LYS A 718 48.74 -9.16 24.70
CA LYS A 718 49.32 -7.82 24.88
C LYS A 718 48.47 -6.69 24.29
N LEU A 719 47.42 -7.02 23.54
CA LEU A 719 46.60 -6.06 22.79
C LEU A 719 45.22 -5.82 23.42
N LYS A 720 44.95 -6.37 24.61
CA LYS A 720 43.67 -6.21 25.34
C LYS A 720 43.22 -4.74 25.49
N ASN A 721 44.18 -3.81 25.58
CA ASN A 721 43.94 -2.38 25.74
C ASN A 721 44.33 -1.54 24.49
N GLY A 722 44.48 -2.19 23.34
CA GLY A 722 45.02 -1.59 22.11
C GLY A 722 46.54 -1.77 21.97
N GLY A 723 47.09 -1.34 20.83
CA GLY A 723 48.52 -1.53 20.52
C GLY A 723 48.81 -1.54 19.03
N LYS A 724 50.00 -2.03 18.65
CA LYS A 724 50.37 -2.19 17.23
C LYS A 724 50.64 -3.67 16.92
N ILE A 725 50.05 -4.12 15.81
CA ILE A 725 50.31 -5.43 15.22
C ILE A 725 51.10 -5.23 13.93
N LYS A 726 52.17 -6.00 13.77
CA LYS A 726 52.85 -6.16 12.49
C LYS A 726 52.69 -7.59 11.99
N LEU A 727 52.05 -7.75 10.83
CA LEU A 727 51.90 -9.01 10.14
C LEU A 727 53.15 -9.27 9.27
N THR A 728 53.79 -10.41 9.48
CA THR A 728 54.97 -10.89 8.74
C THR A 728 54.82 -12.37 8.42
N THR A 729 55.85 -12.99 7.86
CA THR A 729 55.86 -14.41 7.52
C THR A 729 57.11 -15.11 8.04
N ARG A 730 56.96 -16.35 8.50
CA ARG A 730 58.05 -17.24 8.89
C ARG A 730 57.70 -18.64 8.37
N ASN A 731 58.64 -19.31 7.69
CA ASN A 731 58.44 -20.66 7.15
C ASN A 731 57.18 -20.84 6.27
N LYS A 732 56.80 -19.81 5.50
CA LYS A 732 55.57 -19.76 4.68
C LYS A 732 54.25 -19.70 5.46
N ASP A 733 54.30 -19.48 6.78
CA ASP A 733 53.13 -19.21 7.61
C ASP A 733 53.08 -17.75 8.05
N PHE A 734 51.87 -17.25 8.29
CA PHE A 734 51.67 -15.91 8.84
C PHE A 734 52.05 -15.88 10.32
N VAL A 735 52.76 -14.83 10.72
CA VAL A 735 53.16 -14.59 12.11
C VAL A 735 52.91 -13.13 12.44
N ILE A 736 52.60 -12.86 13.71
CA ILE A 736 52.35 -11.52 14.21
C ILE A 736 53.45 -11.10 15.19
N GLU A 737 53.86 -9.84 15.07
CA GLU A 737 54.71 -9.17 16.05
C GLU A 737 53.87 -8.11 16.75
N THR A 738 53.70 -8.24 18.07
CA THR A 738 52.90 -7.32 18.87
C THR A 738 53.80 -6.36 19.65
N SER A 739 53.43 -5.08 19.64
CA SER A 739 54.05 -4.07 20.50
C SER A 739 52.97 -3.33 21.28
N LYS A 740 53.23 -3.12 22.58
CA LYS A 740 52.40 -2.24 23.41
C LYS A 740 52.58 -0.81 22.92
N LYS A 741 51.54 0.00 23.11
CA LYS A 741 51.57 1.41 22.79
C LYS A 741 52.61 2.14 23.63
#